data_AF-A0AAN9RT72-F1
#
_entry.id   AF-A0AAN9RT72-F1
#
_cell.length_a   1.000
_cell.length_b   1.000
_cell.length_c   1.000
_cell.angle_alpha   90.00
_cell.angle_beta   90.00
_cell.angle_gamma   90.00
#
_symmetry.space_group_name_H-M   'P 1'
#
loop_
_entity.id
_entity.type
_entity.pdbx_description
1 polymer ?
#
loop_
_entity_poly.entity_id
_entity_poly.type
_entity_poly.pdbx_seq_one_letter_code
_entity_poly.pdbx_strand_id
1 'polypeptide(L)'
;MSSRSGGSAWPYPIKTIVVLVQENRSFDHMLGWMKSLNPEIDGVTGSESNPISTLEPSSNRVYFSDQSDFVEPDPGHTVEDVYEQVFGEPWSESSMRKKVSPRMEGFAQNSVKQKKGSTAETVMNGYKPELLPVYRELVKEFAVCDRWFASVPGPTQPNRLYVHSATSYGLTTQDTQKLIGGLPQKTIFDSLDENGFSFGIYYQYPPSTLFYRNLRKVKYIDNFHLFDLKFKKHCEEGKLENYVVIEQRYFELLSVAANDDHPSHDVGEGQRFVKEVYEALRTSPQWNEILFLITYDEHGGFYDHVPTPVDGVPNPDDIAGPAPFKFQFDRLGVRVPTIIISPWIQPGKVLHEPSGPFPTSQYEHSSIPATVKKIFNLPQFLTKRDAWAGTFENLLSLTTPRTDCPVKMPEPIKLRKVAGEENAELSEFQEELIYMTATLNGDHNKSTYPKLTQNLTVSEAVKYCEGAFQTFLNECEKAKQSRIDGSEIVHCAKPHTPPQSKTFLHKIFSCLLWNEPDWCVQNEIGFANLRERRQREEAAEEEEEEEERRRMGRVRTKTVKKSSRQVIERYYSRMTLDFHTNKKLLEEVAIVPSKRLRNKIAGFSTHLMKRIQKGSVRGISLKLQEEERERRMDFVPDISAINTDHIEVDKETMDMLHSLGLNEISGITQVDPVPVQQNFPFTRRY
;
A
#
# COMPACT_ATOMS: atom_id res chain seq x y z
N MET A 1 -3.90 56.34 -6.08
CA MET A 1 -2.59 55.91 -6.63
C MET A 1 -1.65 55.64 -5.47
N SER A 2 -1.37 54.37 -5.18
CA SER A 2 -0.26 53.92 -4.34
C SER A 2 0.11 52.52 -4.81
N SER A 3 0.97 52.47 -5.82
CA SER A 3 1.61 51.26 -6.35
C SER A 3 2.52 50.67 -5.27
N ARG A 4 2.13 49.52 -4.69
CA ARG A 4 3.09 48.65 -3.99
C ARG A 4 3.89 47.87 -5.04
N SER A 5 5.05 48.43 -5.33
CA SER A 5 6.32 47.81 -5.72
C SER A 5 6.38 46.29 -5.83
N GLY A 6 6.60 45.81 -7.07
CA GLY A 6 7.50 44.72 -7.46
C GLY A 6 7.47 43.43 -6.65
N GLY A 7 6.54 42.52 -6.96
CA GLY A 7 6.73 41.11 -6.65
C GLY A 7 7.90 40.56 -7.47
N SER A 8 8.90 39.97 -6.83
CA SER A 8 9.95 39.22 -7.52
C SER A 8 9.29 38.17 -8.41
N ALA A 9 9.64 38.15 -9.70
CA ALA A 9 9.19 37.09 -10.61
C ALA A 9 9.55 35.73 -10.00
N TRP A 10 8.56 34.82 -9.94
CA TRP A 10 8.74 33.47 -9.46
C TRP A 10 9.84 32.78 -10.29
N PRO A 11 10.97 32.32 -9.70
CA PRO A 11 12.18 32.00 -10.46
C PRO A 11 12.09 30.70 -11.26
N TYR A 12 11.11 29.85 -10.96
CA TYR A 12 10.90 28.57 -11.63
C TYR A 12 9.49 28.51 -12.22
N PRO A 13 9.26 27.81 -13.33
CA PRO A 13 7.91 27.65 -13.88
C PRO A 13 7.02 26.71 -13.04
N ILE A 14 7.60 26.03 -12.05
CA ILE A 14 6.95 25.00 -11.25
C ILE A 14 6.12 25.63 -10.12
N LYS A 15 4.88 25.16 -9.99
CA LYS A 15 3.96 25.50 -8.90
C LYS A 15 3.46 24.29 -8.11
N THR A 16 3.58 23.09 -8.67
CA THR A 16 3.15 21.83 -8.06
C THR A 16 4.31 20.83 -8.11
N ILE A 17 4.71 20.31 -6.95
CA ILE A 17 5.65 19.20 -6.83
C ILE A 17 4.88 17.97 -6.39
N VAL A 18 4.96 16.89 -7.16
CA VAL A 18 4.32 15.61 -6.87
C VAL A 18 5.39 14.60 -6.46
N VAL A 19 5.19 13.90 -5.35
CA VAL A 19 6.14 12.91 -4.81
C VAL A 19 5.44 11.56 -4.67
N LEU A 20 6.03 10.54 -5.28
CA LEU A 20 5.67 9.13 -5.15
C LEU A 20 6.90 8.34 -4.68
N VAL A 21 6.77 7.62 -3.56
CA VAL A 21 7.87 6.86 -2.94
C VAL A 21 7.50 5.38 -2.94
N GLN A 22 8.03 4.60 -3.88
CA GLN A 22 7.87 3.15 -3.96
C GLN A 22 8.67 2.41 -2.87
N GLU A 23 8.43 1.12 -2.77
CA GLU A 23 8.98 0.13 -1.82
C GLU A 23 9.79 -0.95 -2.57
N ASN A 24 10.48 -1.79 -1.81
CA ASN A 24 11.89 -1.57 -1.54
C ASN A 24 12.79 -2.19 -2.61
N ARG A 25 13.52 -1.36 -3.37
CA ARG A 25 14.33 -1.79 -4.51
C ARG A 25 15.60 -0.95 -4.66
N SER A 26 16.73 -1.61 -4.91
CA SER A 26 17.99 -0.93 -5.21
C SER A 26 17.97 -0.32 -6.61
N PHE A 27 18.85 0.65 -6.86
CA PHE A 27 18.99 1.24 -8.19
C PHE A 27 19.37 0.18 -9.23
N ASP A 28 20.38 -0.65 -8.95
CA ASP A 28 20.79 -1.69 -9.90
C ASP A 28 19.73 -2.76 -10.14
N HIS A 29 18.88 -3.03 -9.14
CA HIS A 29 17.78 -3.98 -9.27
C HIS A 29 16.75 -3.54 -10.31
N MET A 30 16.36 -2.27 -10.31
CA MET A 30 15.31 -1.74 -11.20
C MET A 30 15.86 -1.07 -12.46
N LEU A 31 16.89 -0.24 -12.31
CA LEU A 31 17.39 0.64 -13.37
C LEU A 31 18.82 0.32 -13.82
N GLY A 32 19.54 -0.57 -13.15
CA GLY A 32 20.94 -0.90 -13.48
C GLY A 32 21.14 -1.30 -14.93
N TRP A 33 20.29 -2.18 -15.46
CA TRP A 33 20.35 -2.63 -16.85
C TRP A 33 19.88 -1.60 -17.88
N MET A 34 19.30 -0.47 -17.44
CA MET A 34 18.96 0.65 -18.34
C MET A 34 20.23 1.31 -18.90
N LYS A 35 21.42 1.03 -18.36
CA LYS A 35 22.71 1.39 -18.96
C LYS A 35 22.85 0.91 -20.42
N SER A 36 22.22 -0.21 -20.77
CA SER A 36 22.17 -0.71 -22.16
C SER A 36 21.42 0.24 -23.11
N LEU A 37 20.52 1.08 -22.59
CA LEU A 37 19.77 2.08 -23.34
C LEU A 37 20.45 3.45 -23.34
N ASN A 38 21.03 3.83 -22.20
CA ASN A 38 21.79 5.05 -22.03
C ASN A 38 23.11 4.76 -21.29
N PRO A 39 24.25 4.67 -22.02
CA PRO A 39 25.55 4.34 -21.43
C PRO A 39 26.06 5.35 -20.38
N GLU A 40 25.51 6.57 -20.34
CA GLU A 40 25.85 7.57 -19.32
C GLU A 40 25.40 7.13 -17.91
N ILE A 41 24.36 6.31 -17.81
CA ILE A 41 23.87 5.80 -16.52
C ILE A 41 24.96 4.96 -15.85
N ASP A 42 25.26 5.26 -14.58
CA ASP A 42 26.10 4.47 -13.69
C ASP A 42 25.40 3.17 -13.23
N GLY A 43 25.06 2.30 -14.19
CA GLY A 43 24.42 1.00 -13.97
C GLY A 43 25.37 -0.18 -14.15
N VAL A 44 24.81 -1.39 -14.24
CA VAL A 44 25.56 -2.65 -14.26
C VAL A 44 25.96 -3.12 -15.65
N THR A 45 26.92 -4.04 -15.68
CA THR A 45 27.46 -4.69 -16.89
C THR A 45 27.37 -6.21 -16.85
N GLY A 46 27.06 -6.79 -15.68
CA GLY A 46 27.11 -8.23 -15.41
C GLY A 46 28.49 -8.72 -14.96
N SER A 47 29.47 -7.82 -14.83
CA SER A 47 30.79 -8.13 -14.28
C SER A 47 30.84 -7.96 -12.75
N GLU A 48 29.87 -7.25 -12.20
CA GLU A 48 29.68 -7.02 -10.77
C GLU A 48 29.40 -8.35 -10.08
N SER A 49 29.98 -8.58 -8.90
CA SER A 49 29.82 -9.85 -8.18
C SER A 49 30.06 -9.71 -6.68
N ASN A 50 29.45 -10.60 -5.90
CA ASN A 50 29.67 -10.73 -4.47
C ASN A 50 30.14 -12.15 -4.12
N PRO A 51 31.08 -12.32 -3.18
CA PRO A 51 31.39 -13.63 -2.63
C PRO A 51 30.23 -14.15 -1.77
N ILE A 52 30.04 -15.48 -1.75
CA ILE A 52 29.10 -16.13 -0.81
C ILE A 52 29.58 -15.98 0.65
N SER A 53 30.89 -15.87 0.86
CA SER A 53 31.50 -15.57 2.15
C SER A 53 32.65 -14.58 1.98
N THR A 54 32.54 -13.43 2.63
CA THR A 54 33.55 -12.37 2.70
C THR A 54 34.74 -12.71 3.60
N LEU A 55 34.60 -13.75 4.44
CA LEU A 55 35.67 -14.22 5.33
C LEU A 55 36.63 -15.19 4.63
N GLU A 56 36.20 -15.80 3.52
CA GLU A 56 36.94 -16.83 2.79
C GLU A 56 37.41 -16.29 1.43
N PRO A 57 38.71 -15.98 1.24
CA PRO A 57 39.20 -15.41 -0.03
C PRO A 57 38.95 -16.29 -1.26
N SER A 58 38.81 -17.61 -1.08
CA SER A 58 38.49 -18.58 -2.13
C SER A 58 37.00 -18.86 -2.29
N SER A 59 36.12 -18.07 -1.65
CA SER A 59 34.68 -18.26 -1.74
C SER A 59 34.19 -18.12 -3.18
N ASN A 60 33.22 -18.93 -3.56
CA ASN A 60 32.51 -18.78 -4.82
C ASN A 60 31.88 -17.39 -4.90
N ARG A 61 31.90 -16.79 -6.09
CA ARG A 61 31.28 -15.50 -6.35
C ARG A 61 30.00 -15.70 -7.16
N VAL A 62 28.98 -14.91 -6.81
CA VAL A 62 27.73 -14.78 -7.56
C VAL A 62 27.82 -13.50 -8.37
N TYR A 63 27.71 -13.62 -9.68
CA TYR A 63 27.72 -12.48 -10.60
C TYR A 63 26.32 -11.91 -10.73
N PHE A 64 26.24 -10.58 -10.86
CA PHE A 64 24.98 -9.89 -11.05
C PHE A 64 24.39 -10.27 -12.41
N SER A 65 23.10 -10.63 -12.43
CA SER A 65 22.40 -11.08 -13.64
C SER A 65 21.17 -10.23 -13.95
N ASP A 66 20.49 -10.55 -15.05
CA ASP A 66 19.34 -9.82 -15.62
C ASP A 66 18.07 -10.69 -15.67
N GLN A 67 18.00 -11.69 -14.80
CA GLN A 67 16.94 -12.70 -14.72
C GLN A 67 15.95 -12.42 -13.58
N SER A 68 15.86 -11.18 -13.08
CA SER A 68 14.91 -10.86 -12.01
C SER A 68 13.47 -11.01 -12.53
N ASP A 69 12.63 -11.62 -11.71
CA ASP A 69 11.20 -11.83 -11.96
C ASP A 69 10.46 -11.52 -10.65
N PHE A 70 9.48 -12.33 -10.27
CA PHE A 70 8.88 -12.32 -8.93
C PHE A 70 9.89 -12.70 -7.84
N VAL A 71 9.94 -11.93 -6.75
CA VAL A 71 10.89 -12.15 -5.64
C VAL A 71 10.15 -12.54 -4.37
N GLU A 72 10.48 -13.72 -3.84
CA GLU A 72 10.08 -14.23 -2.53
C GLU A 72 11.13 -15.22 -2.01
N PRO A 73 11.51 -15.20 -0.71
CA PRO A 73 11.06 -14.28 0.34
C PRO A 73 11.66 -12.87 0.21
N ASP A 74 11.08 -11.93 0.97
CA ASP A 74 11.59 -10.58 1.16
C ASP A 74 13.01 -10.57 1.77
N PRO A 75 14.02 -9.98 1.11
CA PRO A 75 15.39 -9.97 1.63
C PRO A 75 15.55 -9.12 2.89
N GLY A 76 16.59 -9.41 3.68
CA GLY A 76 16.89 -8.66 4.90
C GLY A 76 17.29 -7.22 4.61
N HIS A 77 16.67 -6.26 5.28
CA HIS A 77 16.93 -4.82 5.10
C HIS A 77 16.87 -4.05 6.43
N THR A 78 17.07 -4.76 7.55
CA THR A 78 17.33 -4.14 8.86
C THR A 78 18.67 -3.40 8.87
N VAL A 79 18.90 -2.48 9.79
CA VAL A 79 20.17 -1.73 9.84
C VAL A 79 21.38 -2.66 9.99
N GLU A 80 21.21 -3.76 10.72
CA GLU A 80 22.19 -4.82 10.90
C GLU A 80 22.47 -5.57 9.59
N ASP A 81 21.42 -5.93 8.84
CA ASP A 81 21.55 -6.58 7.53
C ASP A 81 22.25 -5.65 6.54
N VAL A 82 21.79 -4.40 6.44
CA VAL A 82 22.37 -3.41 5.53
C VAL A 82 23.83 -3.14 5.87
N TYR A 83 24.19 -3.13 7.16
CA TYR A 83 25.58 -3.02 7.57
C TYR A 83 26.43 -4.19 7.06
N GLU A 84 25.96 -5.43 7.21
CA GLU A 84 26.66 -6.60 6.68
C GLU A 84 26.77 -6.55 5.15
N GLN A 85 25.70 -6.16 4.46
CA GLN A 85 25.66 -6.02 2.99
C GLN A 85 26.71 -5.03 2.48
N VAL A 86 26.77 -3.85 3.09
CA VAL A 86 27.66 -2.74 2.67
C VAL A 86 29.12 -3.02 3.07
N PHE A 87 29.38 -3.50 4.28
CA PHE A 87 30.74 -3.60 4.83
C PHE A 87 31.32 -5.01 4.77
N GLY A 88 30.52 -6.03 4.52
CA GLY A 88 30.95 -7.43 4.49
C GLY A 88 31.31 -7.99 5.87
N GLU A 89 30.88 -7.35 6.97
CA GLU A 89 31.05 -7.89 8.33
C GLU A 89 29.82 -7.56 9.19
N PRO A 90 29.47 -8.39 10.19
CA PRO A 90 28.35 -8.10 11.07
C PRO A 90 28.52 -6.79 11.84
N TRP A 91 27.41 -6.12 12.13
CA TRP A 91 27.45 -4.93 12.96
C TRP A 91 27.71 -5.29 14.43
N SER A 92 28.82 -4.79 14.98
CA SER A 92 29.24 -5.06 16.36
C SER A 92 29.83 -3.81 17.02
N GLU A 93 29.97 -3.82 18.35
CA GLU A 93 30.69 -2.77 19.08
C GLU A 93 32.11 -2.56 18.56
N SER A 94 32.75 -3.63 18.06
CA SER A 94 34.09 -3.55 17.47
C SER A 94 34.07 -2.86 16.10
N SER A 95 33.06 -3.15 15.28
CA SER A 95 32.89 -2.56 13.94
C SER A 95 32.53 -1.07 14.03
N MET A 96 31.81 -0.64 15.08
CA MET A 96 31.49 0.77 15.35
C MET A 96 32.72 1.68 15.52
N ARG A 97 33.87 1.12 15.93
CA ARG A 97 35.11 1.89 16.13
C ARG A 97 36.02 1.90 14.91
N LYS A 98 35.72 1.06 13.91
CA LYS A 98 36.50 0.94 12.68
C LYS A 98 35.92 1.86 11.62
N LYS A 99 36.78 2.63 10.96
CA LYS A 99 36.42 3.29 9.70
C LYS A 99 36.67 2.29 8.57
N VAL A 100 35.63 1.54 8.20
CA VAL A 100 35.68 0.55 7.11
C VAL A 100 35.13 1.18 5.84
N SER A 101 35.77 0.94 4.70
CA SER A 101 35.24 1.37 3.41
C SER A 101 34.01 0.53 3.02
N PRO A 102 32.95 1.13 2.46
CA PRO A 102 31.77 0.41 1.98
C PRO A 102 32.13 -0.38 0.72
N ARG A 103 32.40 -1.69 0.90
CA ARG A 103 32.87 -2.58 -0.17
C ARG A 103 31.76 -3.09 -1.08
N MET A 104 30.52 -3.07 -0.59
CA MET A 104 29.35 -3.62 -1.29
C MET A 104 29.51 -5.12 -1.61
N GLU A 105 30.19 -5.90 -0.77
CA GLU A 105 30.50 -7.31 -1.02
C GLU A 105 29.68 -8.30 -0.18
N GLY A 106 28.83 -7.81 0.73
CA GLY A 106 28.15 -8.65 1.72
C GLY A 106 26.74 -9.10 1.34
N PHE A 107 26.20 -8.71 0.19
CA PHE A 107 24.78 -8.97 -0.16
C PHE A 107 24.49 -10.45 -0.33
N ALA A 108 25.30 -11.14 -1.12
CA ALA A 108 25.19 -12.59 -1.30
C ALA A 108 25.36 -13.35 0.03
N GLN A 109 26.33 -12.94 0.86
CA GLN A 109 26.57 -13.52 2.18
C GLN A 109 25.39 -13.31 3.13
N ASN A 110 24.83 -12.11 3.18
CA ASN A 110 23.70 -11.80 4.05
C ASN A 110 22.47 -12.60 3.61
N SER A 111 22.13 -12.60 2.31
CA SER A 111 20.96 -13.32 1.77
C SER A 111 20.95 -14.82 2.13
N VAL A 112 22.07 -15.52 1.98
CA VAL A 112 22.12 -16.98 2.27
C VAL A 112 21.96 -17.31 3.77
N LYS A 113 22.07 -16.32 4.66
CA LYS A 113 21.81 -16.46 6.10
C LYS A 113 20.37 -16.13 6.50
N GLN A 114 19.60 -15.53 5.59
CA GLN A 114 18.22 -15.10 5.84
C GLN A 114 17.23 -16.28 5.86
N LYS A 115 15.93 -15.95 5.79
CA LYS A 115 14.81 -16.89 5.82
C LYS A 115 15.01 -18.06 4.86
N LYS A 116 14.49 -19.23 5.25
CA LYS A 116 14.51 -20.46 4.43
C LYS A 116 13.92 -20.18 3.05
N GLY A 117 14.71 -20.40 1.99
CA GLY A 117 14.33 -20.11 0.60
C GLY A 117 15.06 -18.89 0.01
N SER A 118 15.70 -18.06 0.83
CA SER A 118 16.57 -16.97 0.34
C SER A 118 17.80 -17.53 -0.35
N THR A 119 18.13 -17.01 -1.53
CA THR A 119 19.33 -17.38 -2.28
C THR A 119 20.16 -16.14 -2.62
N ALA A 120 21.46 -16.33 -2.85
CA ALA A 120 22.32 -15.24 -3.29
C ALA A 120 21.87 -14.70 -4.66
N GLU A 121 21.37 -15.57 -5.52
CA GLU A 121 20.85 -15.23 -6.84
C GLU A 121 19.64 -14.29 -6.77
N THR A 122 18.80 -14.38 -5.74
CA THR A 122 17.63 -13.48 -5.59
C THR A 122 18.05 -12.02 -5.44
N VAL A 123 19.10 -11.74 -4.67
CA VAL A 123 19.56 -10.36 -4.39
C VAL A 123 20.60 -9.87 -5.39
N MET A 124 21.29 -10.79 -6.07
CA MET A 124 22.32 -10.50 -7.09
C MET A 124 21.73 -10.53 -8.51
N ASN A 125 20.56 -9.94 -8.70
CA ASN A 125 19.86 -9.96 -9.97
C ASN A 125 19.11 -8.64 -10.19
N GLY A 126 18.90 -8.28 -11.45
CA GLY A 126 18.28 -7.04 -11.92
C GLY A 126 17.21 -7.32 -12.97
N TYR A 127 16.26 -6.39 -13.14
CA TYR A 127 15.27 -6.48 -14.21
C TYR A 127 15.85 -5.99 -15.54
N LYS A 128 15.51 -6.71 -16.61
CA LYS A 128 15.72 -6.24 -17.98
C LYS A 128 14.83 -5.03 -18.29
N PRO A 129 15.32 -4.07 -19.11
CA PRO A 129 14.48 -2.96 -19.54
C PRO A 129 13.15 -3.36 -20.19
N GLU A 130 13.11 -4.52 -20.86
CA GLU A 130 11.89 -5.02 -21.51
C GLU A 130 10.82 -5.46 -20.51
N LEU A 131 11.19 -5.87 -19.29
CA LEU A 131 10.26 -6.23 -18.21
C LEU A 131 9.72 -5.01 -17.48
N LEU A 132 10.40 -3.87 -17.61
CA LEU A 132 10.04 -2.61 -16.99
C LEU A 132 9.68 -1.54 -18.03
N PRO A 133 8.70 -1.77 -18.93
CA PRO A 133 8.46 -0.89 -20.07
C PRO A 133 8.03 0.54 -19.68
N VAL A 134 7.38 0.74 -18.52
CA VAL A 134 7.03 2.09 -18.04
C VAL A 134 8.28 2.83 -17.58
N TYR A 135 9.09 2.23 -16.71
CA TYR A 135 10.33 2.85 -16.24
C TYR A 135 11.34 3.06 -17.37
N ARG A 136 11.43 2.11 -18.31
CA ARG A 136 12.21 2.24 -19.54
C ARG A 136 11.86 3.48 -20.34
N GLU A 137 10.57 3.75 -20.52
CA GLU A 137 10.13 4.93 -21.27
C GLU A 137 10.40 6.22 -20.49
N LEU A 138 10.15 6.22 -19.17
CA LEU A 138 10.45 7.36 -18.30
C LEU A 138 11.95 7.72 -18.29
N VAL A 139 12.84 6.73 -18.24
CA VAL A 139 14.30 6.92 -18.29
C VAL A 139 14.74 7.52 -19.63
N LYS A 140 14.12 7.11 -20.74
CA LYS A 140 14.39 7.68 -22.07
C LYS A 140 13.91 9.12 -22.22
N GLU A 141 12.80 9.46 -21.57
CA GLU A 141 12.06 10.69 -21.84
C GLU A 141 12.31 11.80 -20.83
N PHE A 142 12.86 11.48 -19.66
CA PHE A 142 13.06 12.44 -18.57
C PHE A 142 14.44 12.28 -17.92
N ALA A 143 14.59 12.72 -16.67
CA ALA A 143 15.84 12.60 -15.94
C ALA A 143 15.84 11.38 -15.01
N VAL A 144 16.93 10.63 -15.00
CA VAL A 144 17.23 9.61 -13.99
C VAL A 144 18.38 10.11 -13.10
N CYS A 145 18.23 9.99 -11.79
CA CYS A 145 19.33 10.22 -10.85
C CYS A 145 20.02 8.88 -10.57
N ASP A 146 21.25 8.73 -11.05
CA ASP A 146 22.03 7.50 -10.88
C ASP A 146 22.91 7.53 -9.63
N ARG A 147 22.74 8.55 -8.76
CA ARG A 147 23.45 8.67 -7.47
C ARG A 147 22.53 9.20 -6.37
N TRP A 148 21.29 8.69 -6.30
CA TRP A 148 20.35 8.95 -5.22
C TRP A 148 20.39 7.86 -4.16
N PHE A 149 20.70 8.19 -2.91
CA PHE A 149 20.88 7.23 -1.83
C PHE A 149 19.73 7.27 -0.82
N ALA A 150 19.40 6.13 -0.22
CA ALA A 150 18.56 6.10 0.97
C ALA A 150 19.21 6.94 2.08
N SER A 151 18.43 7.73 2.81
CA SER A 151 18.96 8.63 3.85
C SER A 151 19.56 7.90 5.04
N VAL A 152 19.10 6.67 5.30
CA VAL A 152 19.59 5.79 6.37
C VAL A 152 19.83 4.38 5.80
N PRO A 153 20.93 3.69 6.18
CA PRO A 153 21.14 2.28 5.86
C PRO A 153 20.22 1.40 6.70
N GLY A 154 18.92 1.37 6.40
CA GLY A 154 17.91 0.73 7.22
C GLY A 154 16.52 0.70 6.59
N PRO A 155 15.51 0.27 7.35
CA PRO A 155 14.20 -0.10 6.81
C PRO A 155 13.36 1.11 6.36
N THR A 156 12.17 0.80 5.83
CA THR A 156 11.22 1.74 5.23
C THR A 156 10.96 3.00 6.07
N GLN A 157 10.45 2.86 7.30
CA GLN A 157 9.93 4.02 8.03
C GLN A 157 10.96 5.11 8.30
N PRO A 158 12.16 4.83 8.82
CA PRO A 158 13.20 5.84 8.92
C PRO A 158 13.41 6.59 7.62
N ASN A 159 13.51 5.90 6.48
CA ASN A 159 13.72 6.55 5.18
C ASN A 159 12.53 7.39 4.71
N ARG A 160 11.28 6.90 4.83
CA ARG A 160 10.07 7.69 4.55
C ARG A 160 9.96 8.95 5.42
N LEU A 161 10.51 8.92 6.64
CA LEU A 161 10.55 10.11 7.50
C LEU A 161 11.52 11.19 6.98
N TYR A 162 12.63 10.81 6.37
CA TYR A 162 13.55 11.79 5.76
C TYR A 162 12.92 12.52 4.57
N VAL A 163 12.07 11.85 3.77
CA VAL A 163 11.40 12.43 2.58
C VAL A 163 10.66 13.73 2.90
N HIS A 164 9.99 13.81 4.06
CA HIS A 164 9.16 14.97 4.41
C HIS A 164 9.61 15.76 5.64
N SER A 165 10.62 15.28 6.37
CA SER A 165 11.12 15.98 7.55
C SER A 165 12.65 16.11 7.64
N ALA A 166 13.39 15.55 6.67
CA ALA A 166 14.85 15.53 6.65
C ALA A 166 15.50 14.94 7.93
N THR A 167 14.75 14.13 8.68
CA THR A 167 15.21 13.36 9.84
C THR A 167 14.24 12.22 10.15
N SER A 168 14.73 11.13 10.74
CA SER A 168 13.89 10.10 11.36
C SER A 168 13.65 10.33 12.86
N TYR A 169 14.11 11.47 13.40
CA TYR A 169 14.06 11.81 14.83
C TYR A 169 14.71 10.73 15.71
N GLY A 170 15.89 10.29 15.28
CA GLY A 170 16.69 9.26 15.92
C GLY A 170 16.17 7.83 15.73
N LEU A 171 15.20 7.58 14.85
CA LEU A 171 14.72 6.22 14.57
C LEU A 171 15.62 5.49 13.58
N THR A 172 15.92 4.23 13.93
CA THR A 172 16.63 3.26 13.08
C THR A 172 15.76 2.06 12.72
N THR A 173 14.62 1.91 13.39
CA THR A 173 13.57 0.88 13.22
C THR A 173 12.31 1.44 13.89
N GLN A 174 11.23 0.68 13.89
CA GLN A 174 9.99 1.00 14.58
C GLN A 174 10.18 1.25 16.09
N ASP A 175 9.52 2.29 16.61
CA ASP A 175 9.36 2.51 18.06
C ASP A 175 7.89 2.77 18.41
N THR A 176 7.24 1.76 18.97
CA THR A 176 5.80 1.83 19.33
C THR A 176 5.47 2.93 20.34
N GLN A 177 6.41 3.33 21.21
CA GLN A 177 6.19 4.42 22.18
C GLN A 177 6.23 5.78 21.49
N LYS A 178 7.19 5.99 20.60
CA LYS A 178 7.23 7.22 19.79
C LYS A 178 6.01 7.33 18.87
N LEU A 179 5.50 6.21 18.34
CA LEU A 179 4.29 6.19 17.51
C LEU A 179 3.04 6.67 18.27
N ILE A 180 2.89 6.31 19.55
CA ILE A 180 1.77 6.75 20.41
C ILE A 180 1.71 8.28 20.48
N GLY A 181 2.85 8.91 20.76
CA GLY A 181 2.94 10.38 20.78
C GLY A 181 2.82 11.00 19.40
N GLY A 182 3.17 10.26 18.35
CA GLY A 182 3.44 10.79 17.02
C GLY A 182 4.78 11.50 16.98
N LEU A 183 5.44 11.43 15.83
CA LEU A 183 6.77 11.99 15.64
C LEU A 183 6.73 13.53 15.60
N PRO A 184 7.50 14.23 16.45
CA PRO A 184 7.28 15.65 16.74
C PRO A 184 8.04 16.60 15.82
N GLN A 185 8.92 16.11 14.95
CA GLN A 185 9.76 16.93 14.09
C GLN A 185 8.92 17.80 13.14
N LYS A 186 9.48 18.96 12.79
CA LYS A 186 8.89 19.85 11.79
C LYS A 186 8.97 19.20 10.42
N THR A 187 7.90 19.34 9.65
CA THR A 187 7.82 18.76 8.29
C THR A 187 7.85 19.85 7.22
N ILE A 188 8.05 19.44 5.98
CA ILE A 188 7.89 20.31 4.82
C ILE A 188 6.45 20.82 4.69
N PHE A 189 5.45 20.03 5.11
CA PHE A 189 4.05 20.42 5.15
C PHE A 189 3.83 21.61 6.09
N ASP A 190 4.43 21.58 7.29
CA ASP A 190 4.37 22.70 8.22
C ASP A 190 5.01 23.96 7.62
N SER A 191 6.17 23.80 6.96
CA SER A 191 6.87 24.93 6.33
C SER A 191 6.08 25.53 5.16
N LEU A 192 5.36 24.72 4.39
CA LEU A 192 4.48 25.19 3.32
C LEU A 192 3.27 25.94 3.87
N ASP A 193 2.54 25.34 4.83
CA ASP A 193 1.35 25.95 5.45
C ASP A 193 1.68 27.29 6.13
N GLU A 194 2.77 27.34 6.90
CA GLU A 194 3.24 28.56 7.56
C GLU A 194 3.59 29.70 6.58
N ASN A 195 3.89 29.36 5.31
CA ASN A 195 4.27 30.30 4.27
C ASN A 195 3.19 30.47 3.18
N GLY A 196 1.96 30.00 3.44
CA GLY A 196 0.80 30.23 2.57
C GLY A 196 0.71 29.33 1.34
N PHE A 197 1.42 28.19 1.33
CA PHE A 197 1.34 27.17 0.29
C PHE A 197 0.47 25.99 0.75
N SER A 198 -0.22 25.36 -0.20
CA SER A 198 -1.09 24.21 0.08
C SER A 198 -0.37 22.88 -0.14
N PHE A 199 -0.88 21.83 0.50
CA PHE A 199 -0.45 20.46 0.24
C PHE A 199 -1.64 19.51 0.22
N GLY A 200 -1.54 18.44 -0.57
CA GLY A 200 -2.56 17.40 -0.69
C GLY A 200 -1.93 16.01 -0.63
N ILE A 201 -2.60 15.09 0.06
CA ILE A 201 -2.14 13.71 0.26
C ILE A 201 -3.21 12.79 -0.31
N TYR A 202 -2.88 12.13 -1.43
CA TYR A 202 -3.79 11.28 -2.17
C TYR A 202 -3.44 9.83 -1.89
N TYR A 203 -4.34 9.12 -1.21
CA TYR A 203 -4.04 7.82 -0.63
C TYR A 203 -4.99 6.73 -1.10
N GLN A 204 -4.47 5.50 -1.22
CA GLN A 204 -5.26 4.29 -1.41
C GLN A 204 -5.42 3.50 -0.10
N TYR A 205 -4.40 3.51 0.78
CA TYR A 205 -4.47 3.05 2.17
C TYR A 205 -4.09 4.15 3.17
N PRO A 206 -4.31 3.97 4.49
CA PRO A 206 -3.99 5.00 5.47
C PRO A 206 -2.56 5.55 5.28
N PRO A 207 -2.39 6.86 5.09
CA PRO A 207 -1.15 7.43 4.62
C PRO A 207 -0.06 7.41 5.69
N SER A 208 1.14 7.01 5.30
CA SER A 208 2.32 6.96 6.17
C SER A 208 2.69 8.32 6.78
N THR A 209 2.33 9.42 6.12
CA THR A 209 2.52 10.79 6.64
C THR A 209 1.84 11.03 8.00
N LEU A 210 0.91 10.18 8.44
CA LEU A 210 0.30 10.26 9.77
C LEU A 210 1.23 9.75 10.91
N PHE A 211 2.41 9.23 10.59
CA PHE A 211 3.48 9.06 11.57
C PHE A 211 3.88 10.40 12.21
N TYR A 212 3.82 11.50 11.45
CA TYR A 212 4.04 12.85 11.97
C TYR A 212 2.88 13.30 12.83
N ARG A 213 3.18 13.71 14.06
CA ARG A 213 2.19 14.25 14.99
C ARG A 213 1.45 15.46 14.41
N ASN A 214 2.17 16.33 13.70
CA ASN A 214 1.59 17.57 13.16
C ASN A 214 0.54 17.33 12.09
N LEU A 215 0.62 16.23 11.33
CA LEU A 215 -0.38 15.88 10.31
C LEU A 215 -1.67 15.31 10.91
N ARG A 216 -1.70 15.06 12.22
CA ARG A 216 -2.90 14.61 12.95
C ARG A 216 -3.78 15.77 13.44
N LYS A 217 -3.42 17.02 13.14
CA LYS A 217 -4.18 18.22 13.54
C LYS A 217 -5.48 18.34 12.76
N VAL A 218 -6.54 18.80 13.42
CA VAL A 218 -7.89 18.94 12.83
C VAL A 218 -7.89 19.80 11.55
N LYS A 219 -7.05 20.83 11.47
CA LYS A 219 -7.00 21.72 10.30
C LYS A 219 -6.54 21.04 9.00
N TYR A 220 -5.83 19.92 9.09
CA TYR A 220 -5.27 19.24 7.92
C TYR A 220 -6.13 18.08 7.41
N ILE A 221 -7.27 17.77 8.04
CA ILE A 221 -8.08 16.61 7.61
C ILE A 221 -8.61 16.74 6.19
N ASP A 222 -8.86 17.97 5.73
CA ASP A 222 -9.32 18.24 4.37
C ASP A 222 -8.21 18.04 3.33
N ASN A 223 -6.95 17.88 3.75
CA ASN A 223 -5.81 17.68 2.84
C ASN A 223 -5.62 16.20 2.50
N PHE A 224 -6.40 15.29 3.10
CA PHE A 224 -6.36 13.86 2.81
C PHE A 224 -7.46 13.48 1.83
N HIS A 225 -7.07 12.88 0.71
CA HIS A 225 -7.95 12.59 -0.41
C HIS A 225 -7.87 11.12 -0.82
N LEU A 226 -9.01 10.47 -1.00
CA LEU A 226 -9.03 9.15 -1.64
C LEU A 226 -8.52 9.27 -3.07
N PHE A 227 -7.43 8.57 -3.39
CA PHE A 227 -6.75 8.65 -4.69
C PHE A 227 -7.73 8.39 -5.84
N ASP A 228 -8.44 7.26 -5.80
CA ASP A 228 -9.33 6.80 -6.87
C ASP A 228 -10.49 7.78 -7.17
N LEU A 229 -10.89 8.59 -6.19
CA LEU A 229 -12.02 9.52 -6.32
C LEU A 229 -11.61 10.95 -6.66
N LYS A 230 -10.44 11.39 -6.17
CA LYS A 230 -10.07 12.81 -6.16
C LYS A 230 -8.87 13.12 -7.03
N PHE A 231 -7.88 12.24 -7.13
CA PHE A 231 -6.61 12.57 -7.78
C PHE A 231 -6.79 12.92 -9.26
N LYS A 232 -7.40 12.02 -10.05
CA LYS A 232 -7.70 12.26 -11.47
C LYS A 232 -8.58 13.49 -11.68
N LYS A 233 -9.60 13.66 -10.83
CA LYS A 233 -10.48 14.83 -10.88
C LYS A 233 -9.72 16.14 -10.65
N HIS A 234 -8.84 16.19 -9.64
CA HIS A 234 -8.04 17.38 -9.36
C HIS A 234 -7.00 17.63 -10.48
N CYS A 235 -6.45 16.57 -11.09
CA CYS A 235 -5.62 16.69 -12.29
C CYS A 235 -6.41 17.32 -13.45
N GLU A 236 -7.58 16.77 -13.79
CA GLU A 236 -8.45 17.25 -14.89
C GLU A 236 -8.91 18.71 -14.67
N GLU A 237 -9.29 19.06 -13.44
CA GLU A 237 -9.77 20.39 -13.09
C GLU A 237 -8.64 21.43 -12.89
N GLY A 238 -7.37 21.00 -12.87
CA GLY A 238 -6.24 21.88 -12.59
C GLY A 238 -6.24 22.41 -11.16
N LYS A 239 -6.51 21.54 -10.19
CA LYS A 239 -6.66 21.87 -8.75
C LYS A 239 -5.64 21.20 -7.84
N LEU A 240 -4.57 20.63 -8.40
CA LEU A 240 -3.50 20.07 -7.57
C LEU A 240 -2.84 21.15 -6.71
N GLU A 241 -2.54 20.79 -5.47
CA GLU A 241 -1.89 21.63 -4.48
C GLU A 241 -0.42 21.93 -4.84
N ASN A 242 0.26 22.78 -4.05
CA ASN A 242 1.67 23.09 -4.29
C ASN A 242 2.59 21.90 -4.02
N TYR A 243 2.24 21.08 -3.04
CA TYR A 243 2.98 19.87 -2.69
C TYR A 243 2.02 18.69 -2.57
N VAL A 244 2.18 17.72 -3.45
CA VAL A 244 1.28 16.57 -3.59
C VAL A 244 2.03 15.29 -3.25
N VAL A 245 1.49 14.50 -2.33
CA VAL A 245 2.03 13.18 -1.99
C VAL A 245 1.05 12.11 -2.44
N ILE A 246 1.57 11.07 -3.08
CA ILE A 246 0.80 9.91 -3.52
C ILE A 246 1.17 8.71 -2.65
N GLU A 247 0.16 8.11 -2.01
CA GLU A 247 0.30 6.96 -1.10
C GLU A 247 -0.39 5.72 -1.69
N GLN A 248 0.37 4.63 -1.78
CA GLN A 248 0.05 3.41 -2.50
C GLN A 248 -0.88 2.45 -1.74
N ARG A 249 -1.17 1.32 -2.39
CA ARG A 249 -1.67 0.12 -1.74
C ARG A 249 -0.51 -0.75 -1.26
N TYR A 250 -0.27 -0.69 0.05
CA TYR A 250 0.72 -1.49 0.78
C TYR A 250 0.27 -2.92 1.12
N PHE A 251 -1.03 -3.22 1.06
CA PHE A 251 -1.56 -4.54 1.39
C PHE A 251 -2.09 -5.25 0.13
N GLU A 252 -1.77 -6.53 -0.02
CA GLU A 252 -2.23 -7.33 -1.15
C GLU A 252 -3.50 -8.11 -0.82
N LEU A 253 -4.59 -7.83 -1.56
CA LEU A 253 -5.82 -8.59 -1.51
C LEU A 253 -6.02 -9.38 -2.82
N LEU A 254 -6.73 -10.51 -2.77
CA LEU A 254 -7.15 -11.30 -3.93
C LEU A 254 -7.94 -10.48 -4.93
N SER A 255 -8.72 -9.52 -4.43
CA SER A 255 -9.54 -8.63 -5.26
C SER A 255 -8.80 -7.39 -5.76
N VAL A 256 -7.73 -6.97 -5.07
CA VAL A 256 -7.00 -5.73 -5.34
C VAL A 256 -5.53 -5.94 -4.98
N ALA A 257 -4.66 -5.93 -5.99
CA ALA A 257 -3.22 -6.11 -5.79
C ALA A 257 -2.58 -4.86 -5.15
N ALA A 258 -1.55 -5.10 -4.33
CA ALA A 258 -0.62 -4.07 -3.92
C ALA A 258 0.13 -3.50 -5.13
N ASN A 259 0.58 -2.25 -5.05
CA ASN A 259 1.15 -1.50 -6.18
C ASN A 259 2.32 -0.58 -5.77
N ASP A 260 3.01 -0.96 -4.70
CA ASP A 260 4.13 -0.24 -4.10
C ASP A 260 5.51 -0.76 -4.56
N ASP A 261 5.60 -1.81 -5.37
CA ASP A 261 6.83 -2.53 -5.76
C ASP A 261 7.54 -3.33 -4.64
N HIS A 262 7.04 -3.36 -3.40
CA HIS A 262 7.62 -4.12 -2.27
C HIS A 262 7.71 -5.62 -2.62
N PRO A 263 8.77 -6.38 -2.27
CA PRO A 263 8.76 -7.85 -2.37
C PRO A 263 7.81 -8.50 -1.34
N SER A 264 6.86 -9.35 -1.68
CA SER A 264 6.66 -10.10 -2.91
C SER A 264 5.48 -9.57 -3.75
N HIS A 265 5.25 -8.27 -3.80
CA HIS A 265 4.30 -7.65 -4.72
C HIS A 265 4.83 -7.61 -6.15
N ASP A 266 3.93 -7.67 -7.13
CA ASP A 266 4.26 -7.66 -8.56
C ASP A 266 4.63 -6.25 -9.03
N VAL A 267 5.88 -6.07 -9.47
CA VAL A 267 6.35 -4.79 -10.02
C VAL A 267 5.58 -4.35 -11.28
N GLY A 268 4.89 -5.27 -11.95
CA GLY A 268 3.95 -4.95 -13.03
C GLY A 268 2.78 -4.08 -12.54
N GLU A 269 2.30 -4.28 -11.31
CA GLU A 269 1.24 -3.46 -10.72
C GLU A 269 1.75 -2.11 -10.22
N GLY A 270 2.98 -2.04 -9.70
CA GLY A 270 3.61 -0.75 -9.39
C GLY A 270 3.90 0.08 -10.65
N GLN A 271 4.35 -0.54 -11.74
CA GLN A 271 4.44 0.12 -13.05
C GLN A 271 3.07 0.63 -13.53
N ARG A 272 2.00 -0.14 -13.34
CA ARG A 272 0.63 0.27 -13.69
C ARG A 272 0.22 1.51 -12.90
N PHE A 273 0.56 1.55 -11.62
CA PHE A 273 0.26 2.70 -10.77
C PHE A 273 1.06 3.94 -11.17
N VAL A 274 2.36 3.81 -11.43
CA VAL A 274 3.20 4.89 -11.96
C VAL A 274 2.66 5.43 -13.27
N LYS A 275 2.24 4.55 -14.19
CA LYS A 275 1.58 4.92 -15.44
C LYS A 275 0.29 5.70 -15.20
N GLU A 276 -0.56 5.24 -14.28
CA GLU A 276 -1.81 5.91 -13.93
C GLU A 276 -1.56 7.33 -13.38
N VAL A 277 -0.59 7.49 -12.49
CA VAL A 277 -0.20 8.79 -11.93
C VAL A 277 0.35 9.69 -13.03
N TYR A 278 1.31 9.20 -13.84
CA TYR A 278 1.90 9.96 -14.93
C TYR A 278 0.85 10.44 -15.93
N GLU A 279 -0.01 9.55 -16.43
CA GLU A 279 -1.00 9.91 -17.46
C GLU A 279 -2.05 10.90 -16.94
N ALA A 280 -2.41 10.84 -15.65
CA ALA A 280 -3.28 11.83 -15.02
C ALA A 280 -2.60 13.21 -14.93
N LEU A 281 -1.34 13.26 -14.51
CA LEU A 281 -0.57 14.52 -14.46
C LEU A 281 -0.33 15.10 -15.86
N ARG A 282 0.00 14.23 -16.83
CA ARG A 282 0.31 14.59 -18.22
C ARG A 282 -0.88 15.21 -18.96
N THR A 283 -2.10 14.82 -18.60
CA THR A 283 -3.35 15.34 -19.17
C THR A 283 -3.87 16.57 -18.43
N SER A 284 -3.30 16.91 -17.26
CA SER A 284 -3.69 18.09 -16.50
C SER A 284 -3.36 19.39 -17.23
N PRO A 285 -4.23 20.43 -17.16
CA PRO A 285 -3.85 21.78 -17.57
C PRO A 285 -2.68 22.36 -16.77
N GLN A 286 -2.35 21.79 -15.60
CA GLN A 286 -1.18 22.16 -14.80
C GLN A 286 0.13 21.47 -15.27
N TRP A 287 0.14 20.64 -16.32
CA TRP A 287 1.33 19.87 -16.75
C TRP A 287 2.62 20.70 -16.84
N ASN A 288 2.55 21.91 -17.41
CA ASN A 288 3.70 22.81 -17.55
C ASN A 288 4.16 23.44 -16.23
N GLU A 289 3.45 23.24 -15.13
CA GLU A 289 3.75 23.75 -13.80
C GLU A 289 4.08 22.62 -12.81
N ILE A 290 4.14 21.37 -13.29
CA ILE A 290 4.36 20.17 -12.49
C ILE A 290 5.81 19.69 -12.57
N LEU A 291 6.35 19.35 -11.40
CA LEU A 291 7.56 18.56 -11.21
C LEU A 291 7.16 17.27 -10.48
N PHE A 292 7.26 16.13 -11.14
CA PHE A 292 6.92 14.83 -10.58
C PHE A 292 8.18 14.03 -10.28
N LEU A 293 8.30 13.56 -9.05
CA LEU A 293 9.40 12.73 -8.58
C LEU A 293 8.87 11.34 -8.24
N ILE A 294 9.51 10.33 -8.81
CA ILE A 294 9.37 8.93 -8.40
C ILE A 294 10.69 8.53 -7.75
N THR A 295 10.64 8.03 -6.53
CA THR A 295 11.81 7.49 -5.81
C THR A 295 11.39 6.24 -5.03
N TYR A 296 12.33 5.62 -4.33
CA TYR A 296 12.08 4.50 -3.42
C TYR A 296 12.56 4.87 -2.02
N ASP A 297 11.97 4.30 -0.98
CA ASP A 297 12.40 4.54 0.39
C ASP A 297 13.78 3.92 0.69
N GLU A 298 13.98 2.64 0.37
CA GLU A 298 15.24 1.93 0.57
C GLU A 298 15.42 0.79 -0.45
N HIS A 299 16.54 0.06 -0.36
CA HIS A 299 16.99 -0.87 -1.40
C HIS A 299 16.45 -2.30 -1.29
N GLY A 300 15.74 -2.65 -0.22
CA GLY A 300 15.06 -3.94 -0.05
C GLY A 300 16.01 -5.13 0.12
N GLY A 301 17.27 -4.87 0.51
CA GLY A 301 18.32 -5.89 0.55
C GLY A 301 18.86 -6.33 -0.82
N PHE A 302 18.39 -5.74 -1.92
CA PHE A 302 18.92 -6.00 -3.25
C PHE A 302 20.28 -5.36 -3.47
N TYR A 303 21.14 -6.04 -4.22
CA TYR A 303 22.49 -5.56 -4.51
C TYR A 303 22.49 -4.22 -5.25
N ASP A 304 23.43 -3.36 -4.90
CA ASP A 304 23.86 -2.23 -5.71
C ASP A 304 25.39 -2.14 -5.64
N HIS A 305 26.01 -1.85 -6.78
CA HIS A 305 27.46 -1.84 -6.91
C HIS A 305 28.11 -0.55 -6.40
N VAL A 306 27.34 0.55 -6.26
CA VAL A 306 27.89 1.85 -5.90
C VAL A 306 28.13 1.95 -4.39
N PRO A 307 29.37 2.24 -3.95
CA PRO A 307 29.68 2.43 -2.55
C PRO A 307 28.84 3.54 -1.89
N THR A 308 28.31 3.26 -0.70
CA THR A 308 27.48 4.23 0.03
C THR A 308 28.30 5.42 0.57
N PRO A 309 27.76 6.65 0.57
CA PRO A 309 28.45 7.81 1.14
C PRO A 309 28.62 7.70 2.66
N VAL A 310 29.87 7.77 3.13
CA VAL A 310 30.25 7.69 4.57
C VAL A 310 31.04 8.90 5.08
N ASP A 311 31.32 9.87 4.21
CA ASP A 311 32.16 11.03 4.53
C ASP A 311 31.38 12.34 4.43
N GLY A 312 31.46 13.17 5.48
CA GLY A 312 30.90 14.52 5.48
C GLY A 312 29.36 14.59 5.45
N VAL A 313 28.69 13.49 5.79
CA VAL A 313 27.23 13.35 5.92
C VAL A 313 26.84 13.85 7.32
N PRO A 314 26.13 14.98 7.48
CA PRO A 314 25.88 15.58 8.81
C PRO A 314 24.74 14.87 9.56
N ASN A 315 24.84 14.60 10.85
CA ASN A 315 23.65 14.22 11.62
C ASN A 315 22.58 15.33 11.48
N PRO A 316 21.30 15.01 11.17
CA PRO A 316 20.29 16.03 10.89
C PRO A 316 20.00 16.95 12.08
N ASP A 317 19.88 16.40 13.29
CA ASP A 317 19.28 17.05 14.46
C ASP A 317 20.03 16.79 15.78
N ASP A 318 21.26 16.28 15.70
CA ASP A 318 22.13 15.87 16.82
C ASP A 318 21.54 14.75 17.69
N ILE A 319 20.57 13.99 17.17
CA ILE A 319 19.97 12.84 17.85
C ILE A 319 20.67 11.57 17.37
N ALA A 320 21.21 10.80 18.32
CA ALA A 320 21.73 9.45 18.05
C ALA A 320 20.60 8.41 18.09
N GLY A 321 20.80 7.32 17.34
CA GLY A 321 19.93 6.16 17.36
C GLY A 321 19.88 5.46 18.73
N PRO A 322 18.94 4.52 18.91
CA PRO A 322 18.80 3.79 20.17
C PRO A 322 20.02 2.88 20.45
N ALA A 323 20.13 2.45 21.71
CA ALA A 323 21.03 1.37 22.09
C ALA A 323 20.60 0.05 21.42
N PRO A 324 21.53 -0.90 21.17
CA PRO A 324 22.94 -0.87 21.58
C PRO A 324 23.84 -0.05 20.64
N PHE A 325 23.46 0.12 19.37
CA PHE A 325 24.37 0.59 18.34
C PHE A 325 24.54 2.11 18.25
N LYS A 326 23.59 2.90 18.77
CA LYS A 326 23.66 4.37 18.80
C LYS A 326 24.09 4.98 17.46
N PHE A 327 23.40 4.60 16.38
CA PHE A 327 23.73 5.08 15.04
C PHE A 327 23.77 6.61 15.00
N GLN A 328 24.83 7.19 14.45
CA GLN A 328 25.05 8.64 14.48
C GLN A 328 24.41 9.38 13.32
N PHE A 329 23.76 8.69 12.36
CA PHE A 329 23.21 9.29 11.15
C PHE A 329 24.28 10.11 10.39
N ASP A 330 25.50 9.58 10.33
CA ASP A 330 26.69 10.20 9.73
C ASP A 330 27.16 9.47 8.46
N ARG A 331 26.27 8.65 7.89
CA ARG A 331 26.43 7.95 6.61
C ARG A 331 25.05 7.68 6.00
N LEU A 332 25.02 7.47 4.68
CA LEU A 332 23.82 7.15 3.93
C LEU A 332 23.65 5.64 3.75
N GLY A 333 22.47 5.26 3.25
CA GLY A 333 22.13 3.92 2.83
C GLY A 333 22.54 3.63 1.39
N VAL A 334 22.03 2.51 0.86
CA VAL A 334 22.29 2.05 -0.50
C VAL A 334 21.54 2.92 -1.51
N ARG A 335 22.05 2.96 -2.73
CA ARG A 335 21.46 3.70 -3.84
C ARG A 335 20.08 3.15 -4.22
N VAL A 336 19.13 4.04 -4.49
CA VAL A 336 17.74 3.71 -4.85
C VAL A 336 17.33 4.35 -6.18
N PRO A 337 16.39 3.77 -6.93
CA PRO A 337 15.90 4.35 -8.18
C PRO A 337 15.30 5.73 -7.93
N THR A 338 15.63 6.72 -8.77
CA THR A 338 14.96 8.02 -8.75
C THR A 338 14.82 8.61 -10.15
N ILE A 339 13.59 9.00 -10.52
CA ILE A 339 13.25 9.58 -11.81
C ILE A 339 12.55 10.91 -11.58
N ILE A 340 13.00 11.95 -12.29
CA ILE A 340 12.50 13.33 -12.18
C ILE A 340 11.86 13.72 -13.51
N ILE A 341 10.57 14.04 -13.47
CA ILE A 341 9.68 14.17 -14.62
C ILE A 341 9.11 15.59 -14.66
N SER A 342 9.33 16.29 -15.77
CA SER A 342 8.75 17.60 -16.05
C SER A 342 8.95 17.95 -17.53
N PRO A 343 8.05 18.72 -18.18
CA PRO A 343 8.30 19.21 -19.54
C PRO A 343 9.49 20.17 -19.64
N TRP A 344 10.06 20.61 -18.52
CA TRP A 344 11.23 21.49 -18.47
C TRP A 344 12.57 20.75 -18.46
N ILE A 345 12.55 19.42 -18.59
CA ILE A 345 13.72 18.54 -18.54
C ILE A 345 14.00 17.97 -19.94
N GLN A 346 15.27 17.94 -20.34
CA GLN A 346 15.68 17.32 -21.60
C GLN A 346 15.48 15.80 -21.56
N PRO A 347 15.07 15.16 -22.68
CA PRO A 347 14.93 13.71 -22.72
C PRO A 347 16.25 12.98 -22.46
N GLY A 348 16.18 11.88 -21.71
CA GLY A 348 17.31 10.97 -21.47
C GLY A 348 18.40 11.55 -20.56
N LYS A 349 18.07 12.56 -19.75
CA LYS A 349 19.06 13.24 -18.91
C LYS A 349 19.51 12.33 -17.77
N VAL A 350 20.81 12.21 -17.56
CA VAL A 350 21.36 11.57 -16.35
C VAL A 350 21.83 12.66 -15.38
N LEU A 351 21.38 12.55 -14.14
CA LEU A 351 21.81 13.38 -13.02
C LEU A 351 22.75 12.56 -12.14
N HIS A 352 24.03 12.92 -12.17
CA HIS A 352 25.09 12.30 -11.38
C HIS A 352 25.22 12.95 -10.00
N GLU A 353 26.45 13.20 -9.53
CA GLU A 353 26.70 13.86 -8.25
C GLU A 353 26.19 15.32 -8.23
N PRO A 354 25.65 15.79 -7.10
CA PRO A 354 25.22 17.17 -6.97
C PRO A 354 26.42 18.13 -6.96
N SER A 355 26.16 19.36 -7.41
CA SER A 355 27.19 20.42 -7.43
C SER A 355 27.39 21.15 -6.08
N GLY A 356 26.61 20.80 -5.05
CA GLY A 356 26.67 21.44 -3.74
C GLY A 356 25.38 21.23 -2.94
N PRO A 357 25.21 21.91 -1.79
CA PRO A 357 25.96 23.08 -1.34
C PRO A 357 27.36 22.83 -0.76
N PHE A 358 27.73 21.57 -0.48
CA PHE A 358 29.06 21.18 0.00
C PHE A 358 29.73 20.20 -0.98
N PRO A 359 31.07 20.09 -0.99
CA PRO A 359 31.76 19.09 -1.82
C PRO A 359 31.37 17.64 -1.51
N THR A 360 30.85 17.38 -0.32
CA THR A 360 30.38 16.05 0.10
C THR A 360 28.89 15.84 -0.10
N SER A 361 28.14 16.85 -0.57
CA SER A 361 26.70 16.75 -0.80
C SER A 361 26.37 15.55 -1.69
N GLN A 362 25.25 14.90 -1.41
CA GLN A 362 24.71 13.79 -2.19
C GLN A 362 23.23 14.03 -2.47
N TYR A 363 22.70 13.33 -3.47
CA TYR A 363 21.26 13.19 -3.61
C TYR A 363 20.77 12.09 -2.68
N GLU A 364 19.81 12.41 -1.82
CA GLU A 364 19.13 11.51 -0.89
C GLU A 364 17.76 12.10 -0.52
N HIS A 365 16.95 11.43 0.29
CA HIS A 365 15.54 11.83 0.48
C HIS A 365 15.34 13.27 0.94
N SER A 366 16.28 13.85 1.68
CA SER A 366 16.22 15.26 2.10
C SER A 366 16.56 16.26 1.00
N SER A 367 17.02 15.79 -0.17
CA SER A 367 17.09 16.56 -1.42
C SER A 367 15.70 17.05 -1.86
N ILE A 368 14.64 16.35 -1.47
CA ILE A 368 13.25 16.72 -1.74
C ILE A 368 12.88 18.00 -0.97
N PRO A 369 12.87 18.05 0.37
CA PRO A 369 12.57 19.27 1.11
C PRO A 369 13.57 20.40 0.80
N ALA A 370 14.85 20.09 0.52
CA ALA A 370 15.83 21.09 0.07
C ALA A 370 15.42 21.77 -1.26
N THR A 371 14.96 20.96 -2.23
CA THR A 371 14.48 21.46 -3.53
C THR A 371 13.15 22.19 -3.41
N VAL A 372 12.20 21.67 -2.61
CA VAL A 372 10.92 22.34 -2.30
C VAL A 372 11.18 23.71 -1.69
N LYS A 373 12.09 23.79 -0.70
CA LYS A 373 12.50 25.06 -0.09
C LYS A 373 13.02 26.05 -1.15
N LYS A 374 13.82 25.58 -2.10
CA LYS A 374 14.38 26.44 -3.15
C LYS A 374 13.33 26.90 -4.17
N ILE A 375 12.45 26.01 -4.61
CA ILE A 375 11.39 26.32 -5.58
C ILE A 375 10.36 27.29 -4.98
N PHE A 376 9.92 27.05 -3.75
CA PHE A 376 8.92 27.89 -3.07
C PHE A 376 9.51 29.03 -2.23
N ASN A 377 10.83 29.21 -2.27
CA ASN A 377 11.57 30.22 -1.50
C ASN A 377 11.23 30.21 0.01
N LEU A 378 11.17 29.02 0.59
CA LEU A 378 10.88 28.85 2.03
C LEU A 378 12.05 29.38 2.89
N PRO A 379 11.77 29.98 4.05
CA PRO A 379 12.75 30.79 4.78
C PRO A 379 13.87 29.98 5.44
N GLN A 380 13.62 28.72 5.80
CA GLN A 380 14.55 27.90 6.59
C GLN A 380 14.59 26.47 6.06
N PHE A 381 15.74 25.81 6.26
CA PHE A 381 15.86 24.35 6.16
C PHE A 381 15.23 23.69 7.39
N LEU A 382 14.80 22.44 7.24
CA LEU A 382 14.21 21.65 8.33
C LEU A 382 15.28 21.18 9.32
N THR A 383 16.43 20.73 8.81
CA THR A 383 17.52 20.13 9.60
C THR A 383 18.89 20.50 9.00
N LYS A 384 19.97 19.93 9.54
CA LYS A 384 21.30 20.03 8.91
C LYS A 384 21.41 19.17 7.64
N ARG A 385 20.53 18.18 7.48
CA ARG A 385 20.57 17.22 6.37
C ARG A 385 20.06 17.84 5.07
N ASP A 386 18.90 18.47 5.06
CA ASP A 386 18.40 19.18 3.85
C ASP A 386 19.18 20.46 3.55
N ALA A 387 19.81 21.08 4.55
CA ALA A 387 20.79 22.15 4.33
C ALA A 387 22.08 21.66 3.62
N TRP A 388 22.39 20.36 3.71
CA TRP A 388 23.56 19.73 3.10
C TRP A 388 23.24 19.00 1.80
N ALA A 389 22.00 18.51 1.64
CA ALA A 389 21.59 17.70 0.50
C ALA A 389 21.70 18.45 -0.83
N GLY A 390 21.96 17.70 -1.90
CA GLY A 390 21.91 18.23 -3.26
C GLY A 390 20.49 18.67 -3.64
N THR A 391 20.37 19.75 -4.41
CA THR A 391 19.08 20.16 -5.00
C THR A 391 19.08 19.90 -6.51
N PHE A 392 17.88 19.68 -7.08
CA PHE A 392 17.73 19.23 -8.47
C PHE A 392 16.85 20.15 -9.34
N GLU A 393 16.55 21.36 -8.86
CA GLU A 393 15.85 22.39 -9.66
C GLU A 393 16.67 22.87 -10.87
N ASN A 394 17.99 22.67 -10.87
CA ASN A 394 18.86 22.95 -12.00
C ASN A 394 18.53 22.10 -13.25
N LEU A 395 17.80 20.98 -13.09
CA LEU A 395 17.27 20.21 -14.22
C LEU A 395 16.23 20.98 -15.03
N LEU A 396 15.56 21.96 -14.42
CA LEU A 396 14.55 22.84 -15.04
C LEU A 396 15.23 23.92 -15.91
N SER A 397 16.09 23.47 -16.82
CA SER A 397 17.04 24.30 -17.57
C SER A 397 16.49 24.83 -18.90
N LEU A 398 15.36 24.31 -19.37
CA LEU A 398 14.77 24.72 -20.63
C LEU A 398 14.12 26.11 -20.54
N THR A 399 14.20 26.89 -21.62
CA THR A 399 13.54 28.20 -21.71
C THR A 399 12.05 28.11 -22.04
N THR A 400 11.61 26.98 -22.60
CA THR A 400 10.21 26.69 -22.94
C THR A 400 9.88 25.24 -22.60
N PRO A 401 8.66 24.92 -22.15
CA PRO A 401 8.29 23.54 -21.84
C PRO A 401 8.23 22.74 -23.14
N ARG A 402 8.68 21.48 -23.06
CA ARG A 402 8.59 20.51 -24.14
C ARG A 402 7.13 20.19 -24.47
N THR A 403 6.86 20.05 -25.76
CA THR A 403 5.55 19.62 -26.28
C THR A 403 5.54 18.16 -26.72
N ASP A 404 6.70 17.49 -26.71
CA ASP A 404 6.91 16.13 -27.19
C ASP A 404 6.87 15.07 -26.08
N CYS A 405 6.64 15.43 -24.81
CA CYS A 405 6.53 14.48 -23.71
C CYS A 405 5.41 13.44 -23.99
N PRO A 406 5.66 12.13 -23.75
CA PRO A 406 4.70 11.07 -24.06
C PRO A 406 3.33 11.32 -23.45
N VAL A 407 2.27 11.13 -24.23
CA VAL A 407 0.89 11.29 -23.74
C VAL A 407 0.40 10.02 -23.05
N LYS A 408 0.89 8.86 -23.49
CA LYS A 408 0.60 7.55 -22.91
C LYS A 408 1.89 6.79 -22.66
N MET A 409 1.92 6.04 -21.58
CA MET A 409 3.02 5.12 -21.26
C MET A 409 2.75 3.73 -21.87
N PRO A 410 3.80 2.92 -22.10
CA PRO A 410 3.64 1.52 -22.47
C PRO A 410 2.80 0.72 -21.46
N GLU A 411 2.20 -0.39 -21.90
CA GLU A 411 1.47 -1.27 -20.99
C GLU A 411 2.46 -2.11 -20.14
N PRO A 412 2.29 -2.15 -18.81
CA PRO A 412 3.09 -3.00 -17.93
C PRO A 412 2.93 -4.48 -18.23
N ILE A 413 3.99 -5.24 -17.98
CA ILE A 413 3.99 -6.70 -18.06
C ILE A 413 3.68 -7.24 -16.66
N LYS A 414 2.71 -8.16 -16.57
CA LYS A 414 2.46 -8.89 -15.32
C LYS A 414 3.54 -9.95 -15.13
N LEU A 415 4.32 -9.84 -14.05
CA LEU A 415 5.43 -10.75 -13.78
C LEU A 415 5.02 -11.89 -12.86
N ARG A 416 4.12 -11.62 -11.90
CA ARG A 416 3.63 -12.66 -10.99
C ARG A 416 2.62 -13.57 -11.69
N LYS A 417 2.92 -14.88 -11.66
CA LYS A 417 2.05 -15.92 -12.24
C LYS A 417 0.94 -16.38 -11.29
N VAL A 418 1.17 -16.31 -9.98
CA VAL A 418 0.22 -16.75 -8.95
C VAL A 418 -0.65 -15.59 -8.43
N ALA A 419 -1.80 -15.90 -7.86
CA ALA A 419 -2.64 -14.91 -7.21
C ALA A 419 -2.00 -14.39 -5.91
N GLY A 420 -2.42 -13.20 -5.46
CA GLY A 420 -1.97 -12.62 -4.19
C GLY A 420 -2.34 -13.48 -2.99
N GLU A 421 -1.60 -13.35 -1.89
CA GLU A 421 -1.77 -14.19 -0.69
C GLU A 421 -2.35 -13.40 0.48
N GLU A 422 -3.69 -13.33 0.56
CA GLU A 422 -4.40 -12.62 1.65
C GLU A 422 -4.17 -13.20 3.06
N ASN A 423 -3.62 -14.42 3.15
CA ASN A 423 -3.32 -15.13 4.39
C ASN A 423 -1.82 -15.11 4.74
N ALA A 424 -1.01 -14.38 3.98
CA ALA A 424 0.41 -14.23 4.27
C ALA A 424 0.65 -13.50 5.60
N GLU A 425 1.87 -13.62 6.11
CA GLU A 425 2.38 -12.79 7.20
C GLU A 425 2.52 -11.33 6.73
N LEU A 426 2.42 -10.39 7.67
CA LEU A 426 2.56 -8.97 7.38
C LEU A 426 4.03 -8.61 7.16
N SER A 427 4.29 -7.64 6.29
CA SER A 427 5.61 -6.98 6.24
C SER A 427 5.81 -6.08 7.46
N GLU A 428 7.07 -5.74 7.78
CA GLU A 428 7.38 -4.80 8.88
C GLU A 428 6.65 -3.48 8.69
N PHE A 429 6.62 -2.94 7.48
CA PHE A 429 5.92 -1.69 7.19
C PHE A 429 4.39 -1.80 7.32
N GLN A 430 3.79 -2.91 6.89
CA GLN A 430 2.36 -3.18 7.10
C GLN A 430 2.01 -3.21 8.60
N GLU A 431 2.86 -3.83 9.43
CA GLU A 431 2.71 -3.81 10.88
C GLU A 431 2.79 -2.37 11.43
N GLU A 432 3.74 -1.57 10.96
CA GLU A 432 3.88 -0.17 11.35
C GLU A 432 2.64 0.68 11.05
N LEU A 433 1.99 0.48 9.90
CA LEU A 433 0.73 1.15 9.55
C LEU A 433 -0.41 0.73 10.50
N ILE A 434 -0.46 -0.54 10.91
CA ILE A 434 -1.44 -1.02 11.89
C ILE A 434 -1.21 -0.36 13.25
N TYR A 435 0.03 -0.34 13.73
CA TYR A 435 0.34 0.32 14.99
C TYR A 435 0.04 1.81 14.93
N MET A 436 0.40 2.50 13.85
CA MET A 436 0.04 3.91 13.64
C MET A 436 -1.47 4.11 13.72
N THR A 437 -2.26 3.36 12.95
CA THR A 437 -3.73 3.55 12.95
C THR A 437 -4.38 3.19 14.30
N ALA A 438 -3.82 2.22 15.04
CA ALA A 438 -4.20 1.92 16.43
C ALA A 438 -3.87 3.07 17.40
N THR A 439 -2.83 3.87 17.12
CA THR A 439 -2.59 5.10 17.91
C THR A 439 -3.67 6.14 17.63
N LEU A 440 -4.05 6.31 16.36
CA LEU A 440 -5.04 7.30 15.92
C LEU A 440 -6.44 7.03 16.48
N ASN A 441 -6.88 5.77 16.54
CA ASN A 441 -8.20 5.41 17.07
C ASN A 441 -8.22 5.20 18.60
N GLY A 442 -7.07 5.30 19.28
CA GLY A 442 -6.97 5.13 20.74
C GLY A 442 -6.77 3.69 21.23
N ASP A 443 -6.69 2.72 20.33
CA ASP A 443 -6.50 1.30 20.66
C ASP A 443 -5.14 0.98 21.29
N HIS A 444 -4.18 1.91 21.20
CA HIS A 444 -2.92 1.83 21.94
C HIS A 444 -3.08 1.69 23.47
N ASN A 445 -4.24 2.05 24.02
CA ASN A 445 -4.57 1.87 25.44
C ASN A 445 -5.07 0.46 25.79
N LYS A 446 -5.32 -0.39 24.78
CA LYS A 446 -5.77 -1.77 24.98
C LYS A 446 -4.56 -2.66 25.28
N SER A 447 -4.78 -3.71 26.07
CA SER A 447 -3.76 -4.72 26.38
C SER A 447 -3.24 -5.47 25.15
N THR A 448 -3.96 -5.41 24.04
CA THR A 448 -3.57 -5.99 22.75
C THR A 448 -2.45 -5.20 22.06
N TYR A 449 -2.21 -3.92 22.37
CA TYR A 449 -1.37 -3.06 21.54
C TYR A 449 0.10 -3.45 21.36
N PRO A 450 0.87 -4.06 22.28
CA PRO A 450 2.19 -4.51 21.85
C PRO A 450 2.13 -5.76 20.94
N LYS A 451 0.96 -6.41 20.82
CA LYS A 451 0.77 -7.69 20.14
C LYS A 451 -0.35 -7.66 19.11
N LEU A 452 -0.75 -6.46 18.68
CA LEU A 452 -1.96 -6.27 17.87
C LEU A 452 -1.85 -6.97 16.52
N THR A 453 -0.65 -7.03 15.96
CA THR A 453 -0.32 -7.63 14.66
C THR A 453 -0.18 -9.16 14.75
N GLN A 454 -0.05 -9.73 15.95
CA GLN A 454 0.18 -11.16 16.12
C GLN A 454 -1.01 -11.99 15.63
N ASN A 455 -0.78 -12.82 14.60
CA ASN A 455 -1.76 -13.68 13.95
C ASN A 455 -2.84 -12.93 13.14
N LEU A 456 -2.62 -11.66 12.76
CA LEU A 456 -3.47 -11.01 11.76
C LEU A 456 -3.08 -11.50 10.37
N THR A 457 -4.09 -11.88 9.59
CA THR A 457 -3.95 -12.02 8.14
C THR A 457 -3.93 -10.64 7.47
N VAL A 458 -3.38 -10.55 6.25
CA VAL A 458 -3.42 -9.32 5.42
C VAL A 458 -4.86 -8.80 5.28
N SER A 459 -5.83 -9.69 5.04
CA SER A 459 -7.25 -9.34 4.91
C SER A 459 -7.89 -8.80 6.19
N GLU A 460 -7.39 -9.17 7.37
CA GLU A 460 -7.83 -8.64 8.66
C GLU A 460 -7.14 -7.31 8.99
N ALA A 461 -5.84 -7.22 8.68
CA ALA A 461 -5.04 -6.01 8.82
C ALA A 461 -5.63 -4.83 8.03
N VAL A 462 -5.99 -5.03 6.75
CA VAL A 462 -6.63 -3.98 5.93
C VAL A 462 -7.91 -3.46 6.59
N LYS A 463 -8.81 -4.37 6.98
CA LYS A 463 -10.09 -4.00 7.62
C LYS A 463 -9.87 -3.22 8.91
N TYR A 464 -8.85 -3.60 9.69
CA TYR A 464 -8.48 -2.90 10.90
C TYR A 464 -7.96 -1.49 10.60
N CYS A 465 -6.94 -1.38 9.74
CA CYS A 465 -6.30 -0.12 9.35
C CYS A 465 -7.31 0.90 8.81
N GLU A 466 -8.14 0.49 7.84
CA GLU A 466 -9.18 1.35 7.27
C GLU A 466 -10.21 1.78 8.32
N GLY A 467 -10.70 0.84 9.14
CA GLY A 467 -11.68 1.13 10.18
C GLY A 467 -11.14 2.08 11.26
N ALA A 468 -9.89 1.88 11.67
CA ALA A 468 -9.20 2.73 12.65
C ALA A 468 -8.96 4.13 12.09
N PHE A 469 -8.49 4.23 10.84
CA PHE A 469 -8.29 5.52 10.18
C PHE A 469 -9.60 6.27 9.95
N GLN A 470 -10.66 5.59 9.50
CA GLN A 470 -11.99 6.20 9.35
C GLN A 470 -12.56 6.70 10.68
N THR A 471 -12.28 5.99 11.79
CA THR A 471 -12.66 6.46 13.13
C THR A 471 -11.97 7.77 13.46
N PHE A 472 -10.67 7.88 13.21
CA PHE A 472 -9.91 9.12 13.40
C PHE A 472 -10.46 10.28 12.56
N LEU A 473 -10.72 10.06 11.26
CA LEU A 473 -11.31 11.08 10.39
C LEU A 473 -12.68 11.55 10.90
N ASN A 474 -13.54 10.61 11.31
CA ASN A 474 -14.87 10.94 11.83
C ASN A 474 -14.81 11.77 13.12
N GLU A 475 -13.88 11.47 14.04
CA GLU A 475 -13.72 12.24 15.27
C GLU A 475 -13.13 13.63 14.99
N CYS A 476 -12.24 13.77 14.00
CA CYS A 476 -11.76 15.07 13.54
C CYS A 476 -12.86 15.92 12.90
N GLU A 477 -13.73 15.32 12.09
CA GLU A 477 -14.90 16.02 11.53
C GLU A 477 -15.87 16.49 12.63
N LYS A 478 -16.11 15.66 13.66
CA LYS A 478 -16.90 16.08 14.84
C LYS A 478 -16.23 17.24 15.58
N ALA A 479 -14.91 17.20 15.75
CA ALA A 479 -14.15 18.28 16.40
C ALA A 479 -14.26 19.59 15.62
N LYS A 480 -14.12 19.53 14.29
CA LYS A 480 -14.27 20.65 13.36
C LYS A 480 -15.69 21.25 13.42
N GLN A 481 -16.73 20.42 13.38
CA GLN A 481 -18.13 20.84 13.52
C GLN A 481 -18.41 21.48 14.89
N SER A 482 -17.71 21.02 15.92
CA SER A 482 -17.78 21.57 17.29
C SER A 482 -16.94 22.84 17.48
N ARG A 483 -16.34 23.39 16.41
CA ARG A 483 -15.48 24.58 16.42
C ARG A 483 -14.30 24.47 17.39
N ILE A 484 -13.75 23.28 17.55
CA ILE A 484 -12.46 23.08 18.21
C ILE A 484 -11.38 23.79 17.37
N ASP A 485 -10.36 24.33 18.04
CA ASP A 485 -9.20 24.93 17.35
C ASP A 485 -8.60 23.90 16.38
N GLY A 486 -8.41 24.32 15.12
CA GLY A 486 -7.86 23.47 14.08
C GLY A 486 -6.44 22.97 14.38
N SER A 487 -5.72 23.61 15.29
CA SER A 487 -4.39 23.21 15.73
C SER A 487 -4.38 22.02 16.71
N GLU A 488 -5.54 21.65 17.25
CA GLU A 488 -5.69 20.54 18.18
C GLU A 488 -5.58 19.17 17.50
N ILE A 489 -5.14 18.16 18.25
CA ILE A 489 -5.11 16.76 17.82
C ILE A 489 -6.21 16.01 18.56
N VAL A 490 -7.02 15.26 17.82
CA VAL A 490 -8.13 14.51 18.42
C VAL A 490 -7.63 13.24 19.07
N HIS A 491 -7.97 13.08 20.35
CA HIS A 491 -7.72 11.86 21.11
C HIS A 491 -8.99 11.00 21.16
N CYS A 492 -9.06 9.98 20.31
CA CYS A 492 -10.17 9.02 20.26
C CYS A 492 -10.31 8.17 21.54
N ALA A 493 -9.35 8.24 22.46
CA ALA A 493 -9.22 7.38 23.63
C ALA A 493 -10.07 7.75 24.86
N LYS A 494 -11.00 8.72 24.80
CA LYS A 494 -11.81 9.03 26.00
C LYS A 494 -12.86 7.92 26.24
N PRO A 495 -12.84 7.22 27.39
CA PRO A 495 -14.01 6.49 27.83
C PRO A 495 -15.14 7.53 28.01
N HIS A 496 -16.26 7.32 27.34
CA HIS A 496 -17.46 8.07 27.63
C HIS A 496 -17.82 7.84 29.10
N THR A 497 -17.57 8.83 29.97
CA THR A 497 -18.46 9.02 31.13
C THR A 497 -19.86 9.16 30.57
N PRO A 498 -20.83 8.30 30.96
CA PRO A 498 -22.18 8.43 30.45
C PRO A 498 -22.68 9.84 30.80
N PRO A 499 -23.22 10.60 29.84
CA PRO A 499 -23.83 11.87 30.18
C PRO A 499 -24.94 11.58 31.18
N GLN A 500 -24.95 12.28 32.32
CA GLN A 500 -26.10 12.29 33.22
C GLN A 500 -27.34 12.58 32.36
N SER A 501 -28.34 11.70 32.49
CA SER A 501 -29.57 11.75 31.72
C SER A 501 -30.21 13.13 31.83
N LYS A 502 -30.18 13.92 30.76
CA LYS A 502 -31.00 15.13 30.68
C LYS A 502 -32.46 14.69 30.71
N THR A 503 -33.20 15.24 31.67
CA THR A 503 -34.60 14.91 31.93
C THR A 503 -35.49 15.21 30.73
N PHE A 504 -36.54 14.41 30.61
CA PHE A 504 -37.54 14.38 29.53
C PHE A 504 -38.10 15.76 29.14
N LEU A 505 -38.13 16.71 30.07
CA LEU A 505 -38.60 18.09 29.86
C LEU A 505 -37.73 18.92 28.89
N HIS A 506 -36.44 18.59 28.72
CA HIS A 506 -35.57 19.36 27.82
C HIS A 506 -35.68 18.94 26.35
N LYS A 507 -36.26 17.77 26.07
CA LYS A 507 -36.54 17.28 24.70
C LYS A 507 -37.83 17.84 24.10
N ILE A 508 -38.73 18.38 24.93
CA ILE A 508 -40.02 18.91 24.48
C ILE A 508 -39.90 20.37 24.03
N PHE A 509 -38.91 21.12 24.53
CA PHE A 509 -38.78 22.56 24.23
C PHE A 509 -37.97 22.91 22.97
N SER A 510 -37.28 21.96 22.31
CA SER A 510 -36.51 22.28 21.09
C SER A 510 -37.30 22.13 19.78
N CYS A 511 -38.60 21.82 19.84
CA CYS A 511 -39.45 21.62 18.65
C CYS A 511 -40.45 22.74 18.37
N LEU A 512 -40.35 23.91 19.01
CA LEU A 512 -41.36 24.97 18.87
C LEU A 512 -40.87 26.35 18.43
N LEU A 513 -39.67 26.44 17.85
CA LEU A 513 -39.20 27.71 17.34
C LEU A 513 -38.37 27.51 16.05
N TRP A 514 -39.05 27.52 14.90
CA TRP A 514 -38.96 28.56 13.84
C TRP A 514 -39.50 28.05 12.48
N ASN A 515 -40.43 28.81 11.90
CA ASN A 515 -41.01 28.65 10.57
C ASN A 515 -40.27 29.55 9.55
N GLU A 516 -39.81 28.94 8.44
CA GLU A 516 -39.82 29.37 7.00
C GLU A 516 -39.18 30.71 6.52
N PRO A 517 -38.96 30.95 5.18
CA PRO A 517 -38.34 30.11 4.12
C PRO A 517 -37.40 30.90 3.15
N ASP A 518 -36.92 30.22 2.10
CA ASP A 518 -36.41 30.70 0.79
C ASP A 518 -34.98 31.26 0.61
N TRP A 519 -34.07 30.42 0.08
CA TRP A 519 -33.23 30.72 -1.10
C TRP A 519 -32.54 29.45 -1.62
N CYS A 520 -33.13 28.79 -2.62
CA CYS A 520 -32.45 27.74 -3.40
C CYS A 520 -33.15 27.56 -4.76
N VAL A 521 -32.67 28.24 -5.82
CA VAL A 521 -32.92 27.81 -7.22
C VAL A 521 -31.74 28.24 -8.08
N GLN A 522 -30.91 27.27 -8.49
CA GLN A 522 -30.52 26.97 -9.87
C GLN A 522 -29.36 25.98 -9.88
N ASN A 523 -29.67 24.68 -10.06
CA ASN A 523 -28.98 23.71 -10.93
C ASN A 523 -29.36 22.27 -10.56
N GLU A 524 -30.57 21.84 -10.92
CA GLU A 524 -31.00 20.43 -10.89
C GLU A 524 -31.81 20.10 -12.15
N ILE A 525 -31.21 19.42 -13.14
CA ILE A 525 -31.98 18.68 -14.16
C ILE A 525 -31.40 17.27 -14.46
N GLY A 526 -30.18 16.94 -14.00
CA GLY A 526 -29.58 15.61 -14.26
C GLY A 526 -29.79 14.53 -13.18
N PHE A 527 -29.91 14.91 -11.90
CA PHE A 527 -29.87 13.98 -10.77
C PHE A 527 -31.22 13.78 -10.03
N ALA A 528 -32.26 14.52 -10.39
CA ALA A 528 -33.59 14.43 -9.75
C ALA A 528 -34.29 13.07 -10.03
N ASN A 529 -34.09 12.49 -11.22
CA ASN A 529 -34.81 11.27 -11.62
C ASN A 529 -34.36 9.99 -10.89
N LEU A 530 -33.15 9.95 -10.30
CA LEU A 530 -32.66 8.82 -9.52
C LEU A 530 -32.99 8.95 -8.02
N ARG A 531 -32.98 10.18 -7.47
CA ARG A 531 -33.37 10.45 -6.08
C ARG A 531 -34.87 10.37 -5.86
N GLU A 532 -35.70 10.88 -6.78
CA GLU A 532 -37.15 10.71 -6.68
C GLU A 532 -37.58 9.25 -6.85
N ARG A 533 -36.89 8.47 -7.69
CA ARG A 533 -37.10 7.02 -7.78
C ARG A 533 -36.77 6.33 -6.47
N ARG A 534 -35.62 6.65 -5.86
CA ARG A 534 -35.19 6.06 -4.59
C ARG A 534 -36.08 6.46 -3.42
N GLN A 535 -36.55 7.70 -3.37
CA GLN A 535 -37.48 8.17 -2.33
C GLN A 535 -38.89 7.62 -2.53
N ARG A 536 -39.37 7.42 -3.76
CA ARG A 536 -40.63 6.72 -4.04
C ARG A 536 -40.54 5.21 -3.75
N GLU A 537 -39.37 4.60 -3.99
CA GLU A 537 -39.10 3.20 -3.63
C GLU A 537 -38.99 3.01 -2.11
N GLU A 538 -38.36 3.95 -1.38
CA GLU A 538 -38.27 3.94 0.09
C GLU A 538 -39.64 4.22 0.74
N ALA A 539 -40.43 5.16 0.20
CA ALA A 539 -41.78 5.43 0.68
C ALA A 539 -42.75 4.26 0.41
N ALA A 540 -42.62 3.60 -0.75
CA ALA A 540 -43.39 2.38 -1.06
C ALA A 540 -42.95 1.19 -0.19
N GLU A 541 -41.66 1.09 0.18
CA GLU A 541 -41.18 0.10 1.14
C GLU A 541 -41.69 0.36 2.56
N GLU A 542 -41.85 1.62 2.97
CA GLU A 542 -42.42 1.95 4.28
C GLU A 542 -43.93 1.69 4.35
N GLU A 543 -44.70 2.02 3.30
CA GLU A 543 -46.13 1.71 3.22
C GLU A 543 -46.38 0.19 3.16
N GLU A 544 -45.59 -0.55 2.38
CA GLU A 544 -45.70 -2.01 2.27
C GLU A 544 -45.21 -2.72 3.55
N GLU A 545 -44.18 -2.20 4.23
CA GLU A 545 -43.77 -2.69 5.56
C GLU A 545 -44.85 -2.45 6.63
N GLU A 546 -45.58 -1.33 6.57
CA GLU A 546 -46.65 -1.03 7.52
C GLU A 546 -47.91 -1.89 7.26
N GLU A 547 -48.19 -2.20 6.00
CA GLU A 547 -49.24 -3.13 5.60
C GLU A 547 -48.89 -4.60 5.94
N GLU A 548 -47.62 -5.01 5.77
CA GLU A 548 -47.11 -6.32 6.23
C GLU A 548 -47.11 -6.44 7.77
N ARG A 549 -46.80 -5.36 8.50
CA ARG A 549 -46.89 -5.30 9.98
C ARG A 549 -48.31 -5.53 10.47
N ARG A 550 -49.32 -5.10 9.71
CA ARG A 550 -50.74 -5.37 10.01
C ARG A 550 -51.17 -6.80 9.68
N ARG A 551 -50.47 -7.51 8.79
CA ARG A 551 -50.88 -8.84 8.29
C ARG A 551 -50.22 -10.06 8.95
N MET A 552 -49.11 -9.97 9.68
CA MET A 552 -48.42 -11.18 10.16
C MET A 552 -47.86 -11.13 11.60
N GLY A 553 -48.24 -12.13 12.39
CA GLY A 553 -47.72 -12.39 13.72
C GLY A 553 -46.25 -12.81 13.76
N ARG A 554 -45.55 -12.29 14.78
CA ARG A 554 -44.18 -12.60 15.23
C ARG A 554 -43.04 -12.23 14.26
N VAL A 555 -42.77 -10.92 14.21
CA VAL A 555 -41.63 -10.31 13.50
C VAL A 555 -40.29 -10.94 13.92
N ARG A 556 -39.51 -11.40 12.93
CA ARG A 556 -38.10 -11.82 13.12
C ARG A 556 -37.21 -10.56 13.18
N THR A 557 -36.22 -10.55 14.07
CA THR A 557 -35.35 -9.38 14.29
C THR A 557 -34.51 -9.02 13.07
N LYS A 558 -34.13 -7.74 12.93
CA LYS A 558 -33.26 -7.24 11.84
C LYS A 558 -31.98 -8.08 11.70
N THR A 559 -31.39 -8.51 12.82
CA THR A 559 -30.22 -9.39 12.86
C THR A 559 -30.46 -10.72 12.16
N VAL A 560 -31.58 -11.41 12.44
CA VAL A 560 -31.90 -12.70 11.78
C VAL A 560 -32.07 -12.49 10.27
N LYS A 561 -32.74 -11.41 9.86
CA LYS A 561 -32.95 -11.11 8.44
C LYS A 561 -31.62 -10.84 7.71
N LYS A 562 -30.74 -10.02 8.30
CA LYS A 562 -29.43 -9.67 7.73
C LYS A 562 -28.50 -10.89 7.66
N SER A 563 -28.37 -11.65 8.74
CA SER A 563 -27.50 -12.84 8.78
C SER A 563 -27.96 -13.92 7.79
N SER A 564 -29.26 -14.15 7.63
CA SER A 564 -29.74 -15.13 6.65
C SER A 564 -29.44 -14.75 5.20
N ARG A 565 -29.52 -13.46 4.85
CA ARG A 565 -29.18 -13.00 3.49
C ARG A 565 -27.69 -13.18 3.20
N GLN A 566 -26.82 -12.78 4.13
CA GLN A 566 -25.37 -12.96 3.99
C GLN A 566 -24.95 -14.43 3.84
N VAL A 567 -25.57 -15.33 4.60
CA VAL A 567 -25.27 -16.77 4.49
C VAL A 567 -25.73 -17.34 3.16
N ILE A 568 -26.88 -16.89 2.63
CA ILE A 568 -27.36 -17.28 1.30
C ILE A 568 -26.42 -16.77 0.22
N GLU A 569 -26.03 -15.49 0.26
CA GLU A 569 -25.15 -14.89 -0.76
C GLU A 569 -23.79 -15.58 -0.81
N ARG A 570 -23.24 -16.01 0.33
CA ARG A 570 -21.91 -16.63 0.38
C ARG A 570 -21.90 -18.14 0.12
N TYR A 571 -22.97 -18.85 0.49
CA TYR A 571 -22.99 -20.32 0.50
C TYR A 571 -24.20 -20.92 -0.23
N TYR A 572 -24.78 -20.20 -1.19
CA TYR A 572 -25.96 -20.64 -1.95
C TYR A 572 -25.85 -22.06 -2.50
N SER A 573 -24.70 -22.41 -3.07
CA SER A 573 -24.43 -23.74 -3.67
C SER A 573 -24.50 -24.90 -2.67
N ARG A 574 -24.29 -24.62 -1.38
CA ARG A 574 -24.33 -25.59 -0.29
C ARG A 574 -25.66 -25.57 0.48
N MET A 575 -26.52 -24.59 0.21
CA MET A 575 -27.80 -24.41 0.87
C MET A 575 -28.89 -25.24 0.19
N THR A 576 -29.79 -25.84 0.98
CA THR A 576 -30.88 -26.67 0.47
C THR A 576 -32.24 -26.14 0.93
N LEU A 577 -33.32 -26.84 0.56
CA LEU A 577 -34.67 -26.55 1.08
C LEU A 577 -34.95 -27.20 2.43
N ASP A 578 -34.00 -27.97 2.96
CA ASP A 578 -34.11 -28.68 4.22
C ASP A 578 -33.50 -27.87 5.38
N PHE A 579 -34.27 -27.82 6.48
CA PHE A 579 -33.87 -27.06 7.66
C PHE A 579 -32.66 -27.67 8.37
N HIS A 580 -32.58 -28.99 8.47
CA HIS A 580 -31.50 -29.65 9.22
C HIS A 580 -30.16 -29.52 8.50
N THR A 581 -30.18 -29.60 7.18
CA THR A 581 -29.02 -29.38 6.30
C THR A 581 -28.50 -27.95 6.43
N ASN A 582 -29.38 -26.95 6.28
CA ASN A 582 -29.00 -25.54 6.43
C ASN A 582 -28.54 -25.20 7.85
N LYS A 583 -29.10 -25.87 8.87
CA LYS A 583 -28.66 -25.72 10.26
C LYS A 583 -27.24 -26.28 10.45
N LYS A 584 -26.93 -27.46 9.89
CA LYS A 584 -25.58 -28.05 9.94
C LYS A 584 -24.57 -27.18 9.21
N LEU A 585 -24.93 -26.66 8.03
CA LEU A 585 -24.12 -25.70 7.30
C LEU A 585 -23.81 -24.46 8.16
N LEU A 586 -24.81 -23.91 8.86
CA LEU A 586 -24.61 -22.79 9.79
C LEU A 586 -23.72 -23.11 10.99
N GLU A 587 -23.61 -24.38 11.39
CA GLU A 587 -22.67 -24.81 12.43
C GLU A 587 -21.24 -24.88 11.92
N GLU A 588 -21.06 -25.17 10.62
CA GLU A 588 -19.75 -25.21 9.97
C GLU A 588 -19.25 -23.81 9.58
N VAL A 589 -20.13 -22.93 9.09
CA VAL A 589 -19.71 -21.65 8.47
C VAL A 589 -19.88 -20.42 9.36
N ALA A 590 -20.52 -20.53 10.53
CA ALA A 590 -20.81 -19.36 11.37
C ALA A 590 -20.76 -19.64 12.88
N ILE A 591 -20.05 -18.79 13.62
CA ILE A 591 -20.07 -18.78 15.09
C ILE A 591 -21.33 -18.05 15.56
N VAL A 592 -22.40 -18.80 15.84
CA VAL A 592 -23.67 -18.24 16.33
C VAL A 592 -23.79 -18.41 17.85
N PRO A 593 -23.92 -17.31 18.64
CA PRO A 593 -23.77 -17.32 20.10
C PRO A 593 -24.86 -18.08 20.86
N SER A 594 -26.01 -18.37 20.24
CA SER A 594 -27.05 -19.17 20.89
C SER A 594 -27.74 -20.14 19.93
N LYS A 595 -28.08 -21.32 20.45
CA LYS A 595 -28.89 -22.35 19.76
C LYS A 595 -30.21 -21.78 19.24
N ARG A 596 -30.85 -20.91 20.02
CA ARG A 596 -32.12 -20.28 19.65
C ARG A 596 -31.97 -19.32 18.46
N LEU A 597 -30.88 -18.55 18.41
CA LEU A 597 -30.60 -17.65 17.29
C LEU A 597 -30.23 -18.45 16.03
N ARG A 598 -29.41 -19.50 16.18
CA ARG A 598 -29.04 -20.41 15.08
C ARG A 598 -30.26 -21.03 14.42
N ASN A 599 -31.19 -21.55 15.20
CA ASN A 599 -32.44 -22.12 14.67
C ASN A 599 -33.30 -21.06 13.95
N LYS A 600 -33.31 -19.82 14.42
CA LYS A 600 -34.04 -18.72 13.75
C LYS A 600 -33.39 -18.35 12.41
N ILE A 601 -32.06 -18.30 12.35
CA ILE A 601 -31.32 -18.03 11.11
C ILE A 601 -31.49 -19.20 10.13
N ALA A 602 -31.32 -20.45 10.56
CA ALA A 602 -31.54 -21.63 9.72
C ALA A 602 -32.96 -21.66 9.15
N GLY A 603 -33.97 -21.40 9.98
CA GLY A 603 -35.37 -21.37 9.56
C GLY A 603 -35.67 -20.24 8.58
N PHE A 604 -35.11 -19.05 8.79
CA PHE A 604 -35.32 -17.93 7.88
C PHE A 604 -34.57 -18.11 6.56
N SER A 605 -33.35 -18.66 6.60
CA SER A 605 -32.57 -18.94 5.38
C SER A 605 -33.25 -20.02 4.54
N THR A 606 -33.77 -21.08 5.16
CA THR A 606 -34.55 -22.13 4.48
C THR A 606 -35.83 -21.57 3.82
N HIS A 607 -36.49 -20.62 4.49
CA HIS A 607 -37.65 -19.93 3.92
C HIS A 607 -37.28 -19.08 2.69
N LEU A 608 -36.16 -18.37 2.75
CA LEU A 608 -35.66 -17.58 1.62
C LEU A 608 -35.23 -18.47 0.45
N MET A 609 -34.57 -19.61 0.70
CA MET A 609 -34.24 -20.59 -0.35
C MET A 609 -35.48 -21.11 -1.09
N LYS A 610 -36.57 -21.37 -0.36
CA LYS A 610 -37.88 -21.75 -0.97
C LYS A 610 -38.50 -20.62 -1.80
N ARG A 611 -38.22 -19.35 -1.47
CA ARG A 611 -38.67 -18.20 -2.27
C ARG A 611 -37.81 -17.99 -3.50
N ILE A 612 -36.49 -18.17 -3.40
CA ILE A 612 -35.54 -18.05 -4.52
C ILE A 612 -35.90 -19.03 -5.65
N GLN A 613 -36.33 -20.26 -5.32
CA GLN A 613 -36.82 -21.21 -6.33
C GLN A 613 -38.05 -20.73 -7.12
N LYS A 614 -38.83 -19.81 -6.56
CA LYS A 614 -40.05 -19.27 -7.20
C LYS A 614 -39.82 -17.94 -7.90
N GLY A 615 -38.66 -17.32 -7.73
CA GLY A 615 -38.32 -16.03 -8.31
C GLY A 615 -37.29 -15.27 -7.49
N SER A 616 -36.87 -14.11 -8.00
CA SER A 616 -35.89 -13.24 -7.34
C SER A 616 -36.40 -12.75 -5.98
N VAL A 617 -35.51 -12.74 -4.98
CA VAL A 617 -35.81 -12.25 -3.64
C VAL A 617 -35.10 -10.92 -3.41
N ARG A 618 -35.85 -9.87 -3.11
CA ARG A 618 -35.31 -8.52 -2.90
C ARG A 618 -34.25 -8.51 -1.80
N GLY A 619 -33.08 -7.95 -2.12
CA GLY A 619 -31.93 -7.83 -1.20
C GLY A 619 -31.05 -9.09 -1.08
N ILE A 620 -31.09 -9.99 -2.06
CA ILE A 620 -30.14 -11.11 -2.21
C ILE A 620 -29.60 -11.06 -3.64
N SER A 621 -28.29 -10.81 -3.80
CA SER A 621 -27.64 -10.84 -5.12
C SER A 621 -26.99 -12.21 -5.37
N LEU A 622 -27.50 -12.94 -6.37
CA LEU A 622 -26.93 -14.24 -6.80
C LEU A 622 -26.07 -14.10 -8.07
N LYS A 623 -25.96 -12.91 -8.65
CA LYS A 623 -25.25 -12.66 -9.92
C LYS A 623 -23.78 -13.07 -9.89
N LEU A 624 -23.09 -12.80 -8.77
CA LEU A 624 -21.68 -13.17 -8.59
C LEU A 624 -21.46 -14.69 -8.65
N GLN A 625 -22.46 -15.49 -8.24
CA GLN A 625 -22.38 -16.95 -8.27
C GLN A 625 -22.91 -17.56 -9.57
N GLU A 626 -23.84 -16.90 -10.25
CA GLU A 626 -24.21 -17.25 -11.62
C GLU A 626 -23.02 -17.06 -12.57
N GLU A 627 -22.28 -15.95 -12.44
CA GLU A 627 -21.03 -15.69 -13.17
C GLU A 627 -19.91 -16.69 -12.83
N GLU A 628 -19.79 -17.09 -11.55
CA GLU A 628 -18.80 -18.10 -11.15
C GLU A 628 -19.18 -19.52 -11.64
N ARG A 629 -20.48 -19.81 -11.76
CA ARG A 629 -20.98 -21.07 -12.33
C ARG A 629 -20.77 -21.12 -13.84
N GLU A 630 -21.00 -20.02 -14.55
CA GLU A 630 -20.70 -19.88 -15.98
C GLU A 630 -19.20 -20.06 -16.24
N ARG A 631 -18.32 -19.45 -15.42
CA ARG A 631 -16.86 -19.67 -15.52
C ARG A 631 -16.44 -21.13 -15.30
N ARG A 632 -17.14 -21.88 -14.44
CA ARG A 632 -16.87 -23.31 -14.21
C ARG A 632 -17.46 -24.21 -15.29
N MET A 633 -18.53 -23.79 -15.96
CA MET A 633 -19.13 -24.55 -17.06
C MET A 633 -18.44 -24.30 -18.40
N ASP A 634 -17.82 -23.12 -18.59
CA ASP A 634 -17.03 -22.78 -19.78
C ASP A 634 -15.53 -23.17 -19.65
N PHE A 635 -15.14 -23.81 -18.55
CA PHE A 635 -13.79 -24.37 -18.41
C PHE A 635 -13.67 -25.69 -19.16
N VAL A 636 -13.19 -25.62 -20.41
CA VAL A 636 -12.73 -26.78 -21.17
C VAL A 636 -11.20 -26.82 -21.09
N PRO A 637 -10.60 -27.79 -20.38
CA PRO A 637 -9.14 -27.91 -20.33
C PRO A 637 -8.60 -28.32 -21.72
N ASP A 638 -7.46 -27.75 -22.11
CA ASP A 638 -6.82 -28.03 -23.41
C ASP A 638 -6.42 -29.50 -23.60
N ILE A 639 -6.32 -30.28 -22.50
CA ILE A 639 -6.04 -31.71 -22.50
C ILE A 639 -7.00 -32.39 -21.54
N SER A 640 -7.78 -33.36 -22.03
CA SER A 640 -8.68 -34.17 -21.20
C SER A 640 -7.86 -35.00 -20.21
N ALA A 641 -8.23 -34.94 -18.92
CA ALA A 641 -7.62 -35.76 -17.86
C ALA A 641 -7.79 -37.29 -18.07
N ILE A 642 -8.49 -37.70 -19.12
CA ILE A 642 -8.73 -39.11 -19.51
C ILE A 642 -7.87 -39.51 -20.72
N ASN A 643 -6.98 -38.64 -21.22
CA ASN A 643 -6.05 -38.99 -22.28
C ASN A 643 -4.82 -39.72 -21.71
N THR A 644 -5.06 -40.89 -21.15
CA THR A 644 -4.05 -41.80 -20.60
C THR A 644 -4.25 -43.18 -21.21
N ASP A 645 -3.18 -43.81 -21.71
CA ASP A 645 -3.25 -45.11 -22.41
C ASP A 645 -3.70 -46.28 -21.51
N HIS A 646 -3.80 -46.05 -20.19
CA HIS A 646 -4.15 -47.05 -19.19
C HIS A 646 -5.08 -46.48 -18.11
N ILE A 647 -6.19 -47.16 -17.83
CA ILE A 647 -7.19 -46.78 -16.83
C ILE A 647 -7.42 -47.97 -15.90
N GLU A 648 -7.06 -47.78 -14.63
CA GLU A 648 -7.22 -48.76 -13.58
C GLU A 648 -8.60 -48.65 -12.91
N VAL A 649 -9.34 -49.76 -12.83
CA VAL A 649 -10.70 -49.79 -12.27
C VAL A 649 -10.90 -50.97 -11.33
N ASP A 650 -11.77 -50.81 -10.33
CA ASP A 650 -12.14 -51.91 -9.45
C ASP A 650 -13.14 -52.88 -10.11
N LYS A 651 -13.36 -54.01 -9.46
CA LYS A 651 -14.23 -55.08 -9.96
C LYS A 651 -15.69 -54.63 -10.16
N GLU A 652 -16.23 -53.84 -9.22
CA GLU A 652 -17.62 -53.36 -9.32
C GLU A 652 -17.81 -52.43 -10.52
N THR A 653 -16.81 -51.59 -10.80
CA THR A 653 -16.80 -50.68 -11.94
C THR A 653 -16.66 -51.45 -13.26
N MET A 654 -15.87 -52.52 -13.32
CA MET A 654 -15.80 -53.40 -14.50
C MET A 654 -17.11 -54.11 -14.79
N ASP A 655 -17.77 -54.64 -13.76
CA ASP A 655 -19.06 -55.31 -13.91
C ASP A 655 -20.15 -54.31 -14.39
N MET A 656 -20.10 -53.07 -13.91
CA MET A 656 -20.95 -51.99 -14.40
C MET A 656 -20.70 -51.68 -15.88
N LEU A 657 -19.44 -51.56 -16.32
CA LEU A 657 -19.10 -51.31 -17.72
C LEU A 657 -19.56 -52.46 -18.64
N HIS A 658 -19.48 -53.70 -18.15
CA HIS A 658 -19.97 -54.88 -18.85
C HIS A 658 -21.50 -54.85 -19.02
N SER A 659 -22.23 -54.38 -18.01
CA SER A 659 -23.69 -54.25 -18.07
C SER A 659 -24.18 -53.16 -19.02
N LEU A 660 -23.34 -52.16 -19.29
CA LEU A 660 -23.62 -51.05 -20.21
C LEU A 660 -23.19 -51.34 -21.66
N GLY A 661 -22.65 -52.53 -21.96
CA GLY A 661 -22.18 -52.93 -23.29
C GLY A 661 -20.90 -52.20 -23.73
N LEU A 662 -20.09 -51.74 -22.79
CA LEU A 662 -18.85 -50.97 -23.01
C LEU A 662 -17.60 -51.82 -22.73
N ASN A 663 -17.67 -53.10 -23.09
CA ASN A 663 -16.71 -54.15 -22.77
C ASN A 663 -15.42 -54.16 -23.63
N GLU A 664 -15.34 -53.32 -24.66
CA GLU A 664 -14.17 -53.25 -25.58
C GLU A 664 -13.42 -51.90 -25.53
N ILE A 665 -13.53 -51.16 -24.43
CA ILE A 665 -12.75 -49.93 -24.27
C ILE A 665 -11.26 -50.30 -24.08
N SER A 666 -10.43 -49.83 -25.00
CA SER A 666 -8.99 -50.08 -25.01
C SER A 666 -8.30 -49.43 -23.80
N GLY A 667 -7.41 -50.14 -23.11
CA GLY A 667 -6.59 -49.59 -22.04
C GLY A 667 -7.17 -49.71 -20.62
N ILE A 668 -8.30 -50.39 -20.41
CA ILE A 668 -8.87 -50.59 -19.05
C ILE A 668 -8.33 -51.87 -18.40
N THR A 669 -7.90 -51.78 -17.13
CA THR A 669 -7.32 -52.90 -16.38
C THR A 669 -7.92 -52.97 -14.98
N GLN A 670 -8.34 -54.18 -14.59
CA GLN A 670 -8.90 -54.38 -13.25
C GLN A 670 -7.78 -54.46 -12.21
N VAL A 671 -7.91 -53.71 -11.11
CA VAL A 671 -6.99 -53.76 -9.97
C VAL A 671 -7.74 -54.01 -8.66
N ASP A 672 -7.16 -54.82 -7.78
CA ASP A 672 -7.73 -55.10 -6.47
C ASP A 672 -7.42 -53.96 -5.47
N PRO A 673 -8.36 -53.56 -4.60
CA PRO A 673 -8.19 -52.39 -3.73
C PRO A 673 -7.10 -52.61 -2.67
N VAL A 674 -6.15 -51.67 -2.59
CA VAL A 674 -5.12 -51.61 -1.55
C VAL A 674 -5.70 -50.95 -0.28
N PRO A 675 -5.56 -51.53 0.93
CA PRO A 675 -6.06 -50.92 2.15
C PRO A 675 -5.29 -49.63 2.51
N VAL A 676 -6.01 -48.53 2.66
CA VAL A 676 -5.46 -47.23 3.10
C VAL A 676 -5.10 -47.30 4.59
N GLN A 677 -3.82 -47.24 4.93
CA GLN A 677 -3.35 -47.05 6.31
C GLN A 677 -3.66 -45.63 6.80
N GLN A 678 -4.57 -45.50 7.77
CA GLN A 678 -4.80 -44.24 8.49
C GLN A 678 -3.70 -44.04 9.55
N ASN A 679 -2.73 -43.16 9.28
CA ASN A 679 -1.83 -42.64 10.31
C ASN A 679 -2.45 -41.40 10.98
N PHE A 680 -2.97 -41.56 12.20
CA PHE A 680 -3.28 -40.47 13.12
C PHE A 680 -2.24 -40.44 14.25
N PRO A 681 -1.50 -39.34 14.47
CA PRO A 681 -0.76 -39.14 15.71
C PRO A 681 -1.61 -38.30 16.68
N PHE A 682 -2.34 -38.96 17.58
CA PHE A 682 -2.84 -38.36 18.81
C PHE A 682 -2.51 -39.26 20.00
N THR A 683 -1.35 -39.03 20.62
CA THR A 683 -1.09 -39.53 21.97
C THR A 683 -1.60 -38.51 23.00
N ARG A 684 -2.69 -38.88 23.69
CA ARG A 684 -3.09 -38.26 24.97
C ARG A 684 -2.03 -38.57 26.02
N ARG A 685 -1.49 -37.55 26.68
CA ARG A 685 -0.87 -37.71 28.01
C ARG A 685 -1.98 -37.63 29.06
N TYR A 686 -1.90 -38.57 30.00
CA TYR A 686 -2.76 -38.72 31.18
C TYR A 686 -2.70 -37.51 32.11
#